data_AF-A0A949HB86-F1
#
_entry.id   AF-A0A949HB86-F1
#
_cell.length_a   1.000
_cell.length_b   1.000
_cell.length_c   1.000
_cell.angle_alpha   90.00
_cell.angle_beta   90.00
_cell.angle_gamma   90.00
#
_symmetry.space_group_name_H-M   'P 1'
#
loop_
_entity.id
_entity.type
_entity.pdbx_description
1 polymer ?
#
loop_
_entity_poly.entity_id
_entity_poly.type
_entity_poly.pdbx_seq_one_letter_code
_entity_poly.pdbx_strand_id
1 'polypeptide(L)'
;MERFPRAFADTRELSAQELAAWPRLGPRPEALEEPLKLPGRKARDAGAHLGLETVGDLLEHLPRDNREARTVDALVPGEPATVVVEVRSISSRPVRRRGMRPLVEAVVGDDTGVMQVTFFNQPWLAKRYPPGTRLVLHGSYESRNRFRVSSHAPTSEGFADDGEVAHYPAAEGLSSTQILALVREHLGAALLAPEPLPGRLRAEHMLPDRAAALIAAHDGEVAEARRRLAFDELLFMQLDLLRRRAGRAERLKAPVLDGDGPHAGLLARWLEDQLPFTPTAGQQEAIAQVVADMEAGHPMQRLLMGEVGSGKTVVALAAMLRAVESGHQAAMMAPTETLAEQHFATIQQLVAAEPISIALLTGSTPAARRAEILERLESGELGMVVGTHALIEDDVRFARLALAVVDEQHRFGVRQRMALDAKAAGEGEGMAPHVLHMTATPIPRTLALLGYGDLDFTELRELPAGRQPVATHCVSGDRERARAYERIREELDQGRQAFIVCPLVEESDALQARAATAEYERLKDEEFGDYRVALLHGQMSSADKAEAMRSFAEGEADVLVATTVIEVGVDVPNATVMLIENAERFGLSQLHQLRGRVGRGEHASLCICFGPAGSERLQAFAEYADGFRLAEIDLQLRGEGELAGTRQSGAAAFRFARFPEDAALLERARHGARELLEADPGLQSPAGSILADALEAGASRLPAEAIPA
;
A
#
# COMPACT_ATOMS: atom_id res chain seq x y z
N MET A 1 -36.41 16.46 52.16
CA MET A 1 -36.00 15.06 52.39
C MET A 1 -35.36 14.57 51.12
N GLU A 2 -34.04 14.56 51.07
CA GLU A 2 -33.29 13.92 49.99
C GLU A 2 -33.63 12.42 50.02
N ARG A 3 -34.12 11.88 48.90
CA ARG A 3 -34.41 10.45 48.78
C ARG A 3 -33.14 9.75 48.33
N PHE A 4 -32.55 8.94 49.21
CA PHE A 4 -31.43 8.07 48.85
C PHE A 4 -31.92 6.85 48.06
N PRO A 5 -31.11 6.30 47.13
CA PRO A 5 -31.46 5.09 46.40
C PRO A 5 -31.64 3.91 47.36
N ARG A 6 -32.64 3.06 47.11
CA ARG A 6 -32.91 1.85 47.90
C ARG A 6 -32.52 0.60 47.13
N ALA A 7 -32.15 -0.45 47.84
CA ALA A 7 -31.85 -1.75 47.23
C ALA A 7 -33.06 -2.28 46.46
N PHE A 8 -32.83 -2.92 45.31
CA PHE A 8 -33.91 -3.50 44.51
C PHE A 8 -34.59 -4.62 45.29
N ALA A 9 -35.93 -4.57 45.36
CA ALA A 9 -36.76 -5.45 46.18
C ALA A 9 -36.49 -5.40 47.70
N ASP A 10 -35.87 -4.31 48.18
CA ASP A 10 -35.61 -4.05 49.60
C ASP A 10 -36.00 -2.59 49.95
N THR A 11 -36.36 -2.33 51.20
CA THR A 11 -36.63 -0.97 51.71
C THR A 11 -35.39 -0.28 52.26
N ARG A 12 -34.27 -1.01 52.35
CA ARG A 12 -32.99 -0.51 52.84
C ARG A 12 -32.39 0.53 51.89
N GLU A 13 -32.02 1.68 52.45
CA GLU A 13 -31.26 2.70 51.74
C GLU A 13 -29.83 2.21 51.50
N LEU A 14 -29.36 2.37 50.27
CA LEU A 14 -28.02 1.97 49.86
C LEU A 14 -27.03 3.03 50.34
N SER A 15 -25.96 2.59 51.00
CA SER A 15 -24.85 3.47 51.35
C SER A 15 -24.12 3.94 50.09
N ALA A 16 -23.42 5.08 50.17
CA ALA A 16 -22.57 5.58 49.09
C ALA A 16 -21.52 4.53 48.66
N GLN A 17 -21.04 3.71 49.60
CA GLN A 17 -20.07 2.65 49.34
C GLN A 17 -20.70 1.46 48.59
N GLU A 18 -21.95 1.10 48.88
CA GLU A 18 -22.69 0.07 48.15
C GLU A 18 -23.08 0.53 46.74
N LEU A 19 -23.47 1.79 46.59
CA LEU A 19 -23.72 2.40 45.27
C LEU A 19 -22.45 2.49 44.44
N ALA A 20 -21.30 2.78 45.06
CA ALA A 20 -20.01 2.77 44.39
C ALA A 20 -19.55 1.34 44.01
N ALA A 21 -19.98 0.33 44.76
CA ALA A 21 -19.67 -1.08 44.51
C ALA A 21 -20.61 -1.74 43.49
N TRP A 22 -21.72 -1.08 43.11
CA TRP A 22 -22.64 -1.64 42.13
C TRP A 22 -21.96 -1.78 40.76
N PRO A 23 -22.12 -2.92 40.06
CA PRO A 23 -21.46 -3.12 38.79
C PRO A 23 -22.00 -2.11 37.79
N ARG A 24 -21.14 -1.22 37.32
CA ARG A 24 -21.44 -0.40 36.14
C ARG A 24 -21.45 -1.36 34.96
N LEU A 25 -22.62 -1.61 34.37
CA LEU A 25 -22.83 -2.46 33.19
C LEU A 25 -22.40 -1.78 31.88
N GLY A 26 -21.58 -0.74 31.96
CA GLY A 26 -21.13 0.05 30.82
C GLY A 26 -19.66 -0.19 30.50
N PRO A 27 -19.19 0.28 29.34
CA PRO A 27 -17.79 0.18 28.96
C PRO A 27 -16.88 0.85 30.00
N ARG A 28 -15.70 0.27 30.21
CA ARG A 28 -14.66 0.82 31.08
C ARG A 28 -13.32 0.78 30.35
N PRO A 29 -13.06 1.75 29.45
CA PRO A 29 -11.81 1.81 28.69
C PRO A 29 -10.56 1.74 29.58
N GLU A 30 -10.61 2.38 30.76
CA GLU A 30 -9.55 2.37 31.78
C GLU A 30 -9.10 0.95 32.18
N ALA A 31 -10.03 -0.04 32.16
CA ALA A 31 -9.69 -1.43 32.49
C ALA A 31 -8.84 -2.10 31.41
N LEU A 32 -8.96 -1.64 30.16
CA LEU A 32 -8.10 -2.08 29.06
C LEU A 32 -6.75 -1.36 29.09
N GLU A 33 -6.69 -0.14 29.62
CA GLU A 33 -5.45 0.64 29.78
C GLU A 33 -4.60 0.19 30.98
N GLU A 34 -5.09 -0.74 31.80
CA GLU A 34 -4.33 -1.28 32.93
C GLU A 34 -2.98 -1.87 32.46
N PRO A 35 -1.85 -1.49 33.09
CA PRO A 35 -0.55 -2.02 32.71
C PRO A 35 -0.45 -3.53 32.88
N LEU A 36 0.02 -4.21 31.84
CA LEU A 36 0.17 -5.66 31.84
C LEU A 36 1.33 -6.09 32.74
N LYS A 37 1.04 -6.98 33.70
CA LYS A 37 2.03 -7.45 34.69
C LYS A 37 2.82 -8.65 34.16
N LEU A 38 3.94 -8.38 33.48
CA LEU A 38 4.82 -9.43 32.94
C LEU A 38 5.92 -9.88 33.94
N PRO A 39 6.15 -11.20 34.10
CA PRO A 39 7.07 -11.73 35.11
C PRO A 39 8.54 -11.66 34.68
N GLY A 40 9.31 -10.78 35.34
CA GLY A 40 10.76 -10.67 35.16
C GLY A 40 11.19 -9.81 33.97
N ARG A 41 12.48 -9.47 33.91
CA ARG A 41 13.01 -8.52 32.92
C ARG A 41 12.86 -9.04 31.48
N LYS A 42 13.24 -10.29 31.22
CA LYS A 42 13.16 -10.89 29.88
C LYS A 42 11.73 -10.91 29.31
N ALA A 43 10.73 -11.22 30.14
CA ALA A 43 9.33 -11.22 29.71
C ALA A 43 8.83 -9.80 29.41
N ARG A 44 9.27 -8.80 30.18
CA ARG A 44 8.96 -7.38 29.91
C ARG A 44 9.62 -6.89 28.62
N ASP A 45 10.89 -7.22 28.41
CA ASP A 45 11.60 -6.86 27.17
C ASP A 45 10.93 -7.53 25.95
N ALA A 46 10.52 -8.80 26.08
CA ALA A 46 9.76 -9.52 25.06
C ALA A 46 8.35 -8.94 24.84
N GLY A 47 7.66 -8.56 25.91
CA GLY A 47 6.35 -7.90 25.85
C GLY A 47 6.43 -6.57 25.11
N ALA A 48 7.40 -5.72 25.46
CA ALA A 48 7.64 -4.46 24.76
C ALA A 48 7.97 -4.67 23.27
N HIS A 49 8.77 -5.70 22.94
CA HIS A 49 9.06 -6.05 21.55
C HIS A 49 7.82 -6.49 20.76
N LEU A 50 6.86 -7.15 21.42
CA LEU A 50 5.57 -7.54 20.86
C LEU A 50 4.49 -6.46 20.95
N GLY A 51 4.79 -5.29 21.55
CA GLY A 51 3.81 -4.22 21.78
C GLY A 51 2.77 -4.52 22.87
N LEU A 52 3.07 -5.41 23.82
CA LEU A 52 2.17 -5.83 24.90
C LEU A 52 2.40 -5.04 26.18
N GLU A 53 1.86 -3.83 26.27
CA GLU A 53 2.02 -2.94 27.43
C GLU A 53 0.80 -2.92 28.35
N THR A 54 -0.40 -3.04 27.78
CA THR A 54 -1.67 -2.97 28.50
C THR A 54 -2.50 -4.25 28.37
N VAL A 55 -3.55 -4.39 29.19
CA VAL A 55 -4.53 -5.47 29.05
C VAL A 55 -5.21 -5.43 27.67
N GLY A 56 -5.51 -4.24 27.14
CA GLY A 56 -6.05 -4.05 25.80
C GLY A 56 -5.10 -4.56 24.73
N ASP A 57 -3.80 -4.28 24.84
CA ASP A 57 -2.81 -4.77 23.88
C ASP A 57 -2.72 -6.31 23.89
N LEU A 58 -2.87 -6.93 25.05
CA LEU A 58 -2.92 -8.38 25.18
C LEU A 58 -4.16 -8.99 24.49
N LEU A 59 -5.34 -8.39 24.68
CA LEU A 59 -6.59 -8.88 24.07
C LEU A 59 -6.67 -8.62 22.56
N GLU A 60 -5.96 -7.60 22.08
CA GLU A 60 -5.85 -7.33 20.66
C GLU A 60 -4.68 -8.12 20.00
N HIS A 61 -3.92 -8.89 20.76
CA HIS A 61 -2.85 -9.78 20.25
C HIS A 61 -3.44 -11.13 19.85
N LEU A 62 -3.91 -11.22 18.60
CA LEU A 62 -4.68 -12.37 18.15
C LEU A 62 -3.81 -13.65 17.99
N PRO A 63 -4.39 -14.85 18.17
CA PRO A 63 -3.73 -16.08 17.80
C PRO A 63 -3.36 -16.09 16.31
N ARG A 64 -2.23 -16.71 15.98
CA ARG A 64 -1.83 -16.96 14.60
C ARG A 64 -2.63 -18.12 14.01
N ASP A 65 -2.82 -19.15 14.81
CA ASP A 65 -3.45 -20.42 14.49
C ASP A 65 -4.01 -21.07 15.76
N ASN A 66 -4.92 -22.02 15.60
CA ASN A 66 -5.25 -22.96 16.66
C ASN A 66 -4.55 -24.29 16.36
N ARG A 67 -4.06 -24.94 17.40
CA ARG A 67 -3.44 -26.26 17.30
C ARG A 67 -4.28 -27.29 18.03
N GLU A 68 -4.44 -28.44 17.43
CA GLU A 68 -5.08 -29.57 18.09
C GLU A 68 -4.27 -29.98 19.33
N ALA A 69 -4.91 -29.95 20.50
CA ALA A 69 -4.44 -30.56 21.72
C ALA A 69 -4.71 -32.05 21.67
N ARG A 70 -3.62 -32.83 21.67
CA ARG A 70 -3.71 -34.29 21.68
C ARG A 70 -3.94 -34.78 23.11
N THR A 71 -4.70 -35.86 23.24
CA THR A 71 -4.78 -36.66 24.45
C THR A 71 -3.50 -37.46 24.64
N VAL A 72 -3.21 -37.89 25.88
CA VAL A 72 -1.97 -38.62 26.21
C VAL A 72 -1.84 -39.93 25.43
N ASP A 73 -2.94 -40.62 25.13
CA ASP A 73 -2.95 -41.87 24.35
C ASP A 73 -2.73 -41.68 22.84
N ALA A 74 -2.99 -40.48 22.31
CA ALA A 74 -2.81 -40.11 20.91
C ALA A 74 -1.40 -39.57 20.59
N LEU A 75 -0.48 -39.58 21.56
CA LEU A 75 0.87 -39.06 21.38
C LEU A 75 1.77 -40.03 20.60
N VAL A 76 2.43 -39.50 19.56
CA VAL A 76 3.37 -40.24 18.71
C VAL A 76 4.81 -39.93 19.13
N PRO A 77 5.65 -40.95 19.44
CA PRO A 77 7.04 -40.71 19.81
C PRO A 77 7.84 -40.01 18.72
N GLY A 78 8.54 -38.94 19.09
CA GLY A 78 9.37 -38.13 18.19
C GLY A 78 8.67 -36.91 17.60
N GLU A 79 7.35 -36.79 17.76
CA GLU A 79 6.59 -35.64 17.26
C GLU A 79 6.42 -34.53 18.32
N PRO A 80 6.43 -33.25 17.90
CA PRO A 80 5.99 -32.16 18.77
C PRO A 80 4.46 -32.21 18.93
N ALA A 81 3.98 -32.01 20.16
CA ALA A 81 2.56 -31.99 20.46
C ALA A 81 2.24 -30.93 21.53
N THR A 82 0.99 -30.48 21.52
CA THR A 82 0.38 -29.69 22.60
C THR A 82 -0.59 -30.59 23.33
N VAL A 83 -0.58 -30.55 24.67
CA VAL A 83 -1.44 -31.38 25.52
C VAL A 83 -1.97 -30.57 26.70
N VAL A 84 -3.18 -30.88 27.14
CA VAL A 84 -3.81 -30.31 28.34
C VAL A 84 -3.90 -31.41 29.40
N VAL A 85 -3.23 -31.23 30.53
CA VAL A 85 -3.02 -32.31 31.51
C VAL A 85 -3.04 -31.77 32.93
N GLU A 86 -3.47 -32.60 33.89
CA GLU A 86 -3.46 -32.29 35.31
C GLU A 86 -2.21 -32.84 35.99
N VAL A 87 -1.56 -32.02 36.82
CA VAL A 87 -0.42 -32.44 37.64
C VAL A 87 -0.89 -33.41 38.72
N ARG A 88 -0.47 -34.68 38.64
CA ARG A 88 -0.71 -35.69 39.68
C ARG A 88 0.34 -35.64 40.79
N SER A 89 1.60 -35.44 40.41
CA SER A 89 2.69 -35.24 41.37
C SER A 89 3.85 -34.48 40.72
N ILE A 90 4.61 -33.72 41.50
CA ILE A 90 5.78 -32.99 41.01
C ILE A 90 6.93 -33.09 42.01
N SER A 91 8.14 -33.33 41.53
CA SER A 91 9.33 -33.40 42.37
C SER A 91 10.54 -32.73 41.69
N SER A 92 11.31 -31.99 42.47
CA SER A 92 12.58 -31.42 42.01
C SER A 92 13.71 -32.33 42.48
N ARG A 93 14.48 -32.88 41.53
CA ARG A 93 15.66 -33.70 41.87
C ARG A 93 16.93 -32.84 41.73
N PRO A 94 17.65 -32.56 42.84
CA PRO A 94 18.93 -31.90 42.75
C PRO A 94 19.95 -32.84 42.10
N VAL A 95 20.47 -32.45 40.94
CA VAL A 95 21.43 -33.26 40.19
C VAL A 95 22.82 -33.03 40.76
N ARG A 96 23.41 -34.05 41.42
CA ARG A 96 24.71 -33.96 42.12
C ARG A 96 25.96 -33.96 41.22
N ARG A 97 25.84 -33.89 39.89
CA ARG A 97 26.98 -33.88 38.95
C ARG A 97 27.38 -32.45 38.55
N ARG A 98 28.68 -32.12 38.66
CA ARG A 98 29.28 -30.82 38.30
C ARG A 98 29.00 -30.53 36.81
N GLY A 99 28.18 -29.50 36.53
CA GLY A 99 27.84 -29.05 35.17
C GLY A 99 26.48 -29.50 34.62
N MET A 100 25.73 -30.35 35.32
CA MET A 100 24.38 -30.77 34.89
C MET A 100 23.29 -29.90 35.51
N ARG A 101 22.37 -29.41 34.67
CA ARG A 101 21.30 -28.47 35.03
C ARG A 101 20.22 -29.16 35.91
N PRO A 102 19.59 -28.46 36.86
CA PRO A 102 18.54 -29.03 37.71
C PRO A 102 17.34 -29.49 36.88
N LEU A 103 16.80 -30.66 37.23
CA LEU A 103 15.70 -31.33 36.53
C LEU A 103 14.47 -31.39 37.46
N VAL A 104 13.34 -30.88 36.98
CA VAL A 104 12.05 -31.10 37.63
C VAL A 104 11.29 -32.14 36.83
N GLU A 105 10.86 -33.20 37.52
CA GLU A 105 10.05 -34.27 36.95
C GLU A 105 8.66 -34.20 37.58
N ALA A 106 7.63 -34.16 36.74
CA ALA A 106 6.24 -34.25 37.17
C ALA A 106 5.55 -35.44 36.50
N VAL A 107 4.61 -36.07 37.20
CA VAL A 107 3.65 -36.99 36.60
C VAL A 107 2.38 -36.20 36.35
N VAL A 108 1.95 -36.18 35.10
CA VAL A 108 0.72 -35.52 34.66
C VAL A 108 -0.17 -36.53 33.96
N GLY A 109 -1.46 -36.25 33.87
CA GLY A 109 -2.37 -37.07 33.11
C GLY A 109 -3.66 -36.35 32.76
N ASP A 110 -4.35 -36.91 31.78
CA ASP A 110 -5.72 -36.59 31.40
C ASP A 110 -6.60 -37.83 31.67
N ASP A 111 -7.81 -37.88 31.09
CA ASP A 111 -8.72 -39.02 31.23
C ASP A 111 -8.30 -40.25 30.41
N THR A 112 -7.35 -40.09 29.48
CA THR A 112 -6.87 -41.16 28.58
C THR A 112 -5.61 -41.85 29.10
N GLY A 113 -4.78 -41.15 29.89
CA GLY A 113 -3.55 -41.73 30.38
C GLY A 113 -2.69 -40.83 31.27
N VAL A 114 -1.55 -41.39 31.68
CA VAL A 114 -0.53 -40.68 32.49
C VAL A 114 0.83 -40.72 31.80
N MET A 115 1.55 -39.62 31.90
CA MET A 115 2.91 -39.49 31.39
C MET A 115 3.80 -38.71 32.34
N GLN A 116 5.11 -38.94 32.22
CA GLN A 116 6.12 -38.23 32.98
C GLN A 116 6.64 -37.05 32.16
N VAL A 117 6.53 -35.83 32.69
CA VAL A 117 7.01 -34.62 32.03
C VAL A 117 8.27 -34.10 32.69
N THR A 118 9.16 -33.57 31.86
CA THR A 118 10.47 -33.11 32.30
C THR A 118 10.66 -31.63 31.99
N PHE A 119 10.95 -30.83 33.02
CA PHE A 119 11.29 -29.42 32.89
C PHE A 119 12.78 -29.22 33.20
N PHE A 120 13.52 -28.67 32.25
CA PHE A 120 14.95 -28.40 32.39
C PHE A 120 15.19 -27.00 32.95
N ASN A 121 16.08 -26.89 33.94
CA ASN A 121 16.58 -25.62 34.48
C ASN A 121 15.52 -24.74 35.16
N GLN A 122 14.43 -25.33 35.69
CA GLN A 122 13.32 -24.59 36.31
C GLN A 122 12.89 -25.18 37.67
N PRO A 123 13.76 -25.21 38.70
CA PRO A 123 13.48 -25.85 39.99
C PRO A 123 12.31 -25.21 40.76
N TRP A 124 11.96 -23.95 40.46
CA TRP A 124 10.83 -23.25 41.08
C TRP A 124 9.46 -23.82 40.70
N LEU A 125 9.33 -24.56 39.60
CA LEU A 125 8.05 -25.10 39.14
C LEU A 125 7.42 -26.09 40.13
N ALA A 126 8.24 -26.81 40.90
CA ALA A 126 7.76 -27.71 41.94
C ALA A 126 6.94 -27.01 43.04
N LYS A 127 7.18 -25.70 43.26
CA LYS A 127 6.36 -24.88 44.17
C LYS A 127 5.19 -24.20 43.46
N ARG A 128 5.31 -23.96 42.14
CA ARG A 128 4.32 -23.22 41.34
C ARG A 128 3.13 -24.08 40.93
N TYR A 129 3.34 -25.38 40.70
CA TYR A 129 2.32 -26.30 40.19
C TYR A 129 2.06 -27.45 41.17
N PRO A 130 1.34 -27.20 42.29
CA PRO A 130 0.96 -28.27 43.21
C PRO A 130 0.07 -29.32 42.50
N PRO A 131 -0.04 -30.54 43.04
CA PRO A 131 -0.99 -31.53 42.53
C PRO A 131 -2.40 -30.98 42.39
N GLY A 132 -3.10 -31.35 41.32
CA GLY A 132 -4.40 -30.81 40.92
C GLY A 132 -4.33 -29.59 39.99
N THR A 133 -3.14 -29.03 39.75
CA THR A 133 -2.99 -27.92 38.79
C THR A 133 -3.15 -28.44 37.36
N ARG A 134 -4.09 -27.89 36.58
CA ARG A 134 -4.17 -28.13 35.14
C ARG A 134 -3.15 -27.28 34.39
N LEU A 135 -2.45 -27.88 33.42
CA LEU A 135 -1.39 -27.26 32.62
C LEU A 135 -1.63 -27.50 31.13
N VAL A 136 -1.34 -26.47 30.33
CA VAL A 136 -1.08 -26.64 28.90
C VAL A 136 0.42 -26.82 28.72
N LEU A 137 0.82 -27.92 28.08
CA LEU A 137 2.22 -28.22 27.80
C LEU A 137 2.43 -28.30 26.29
N HIS A 138 3.50 -27.68 25.80
CA HIS A 138 3.99 -27.87 24.45
C HIS A 138 5.40 -28.45 24.49
N GLY A 139 5.68 -29.43 23.64
CA GLY A 139 6.95 -30.12 23.69
C GLY A 139 6.98 -31.33 22.78
N SER A 140 7.95 -32.21 23.02
CA SER A 140 8.13 -33.43 22.23
C SER A 140 7.85 -34.66 23.09
N TYR A 141 7.05 -35.59 22.57
CA TYR A 141 6.82 -36.87 23.21
C TYR A 141 7.97 -37.83 22.90
N GLU A 142 8.60 -38.37 23.93
CA GLU A 142 9.69 -39.34 23.84
C GLU A 142 9.19 -40.75 24.16
N SER A 143 9.99 -41.76 23.77
CA SER A 143 9.72 -43.14 24.18
C SER A 143 9.63 -43.31 25.71
N ARG A 144 8.80 -44.29 26.12
CA ARG A 144 8.54 -44.68 27.52
C ARG A 144 7.70 -43.66 28.33
N ASN A 145 6.63 -43.13 27.73
CA ASN A 145 5.69 -42.19 28.36
C ASN A 145 6.39 -40.97 28.97
N ARG A 146 7.41 -40.44 28.28
CA ARG A 146 8.13 -39.25 28.72
C ARG A 146 7.87 -38.11 27.78
N PHE A 147 7.60 -36.93 28.31
CA PHE A 147 7.36 -35.74 27.52
C PHE A 147 8.35 -34.65 27.91
N ARG A 148 9.11 -34.18 26.92
CA ARG A 148 10.05 -33.09 27.11
C ARG A 148 9.34 -31.78 26.88
N VAL A 149 9.14 -31.03 27.97
CA VAL A 149 8.43 -29.75 27.94
C VAL A 149 9.34 -28.67 27.37
N SER A 150 8.86 -27.99 26.34
CA SER A 150 9.49 -26.80 25.75
C SER A 150 8.85 -25.51 26.30
N SER A 151 7.54 -25.48 26.45
CA SER A 151 6.79 -24.40 27.08
C SER A 151 5.63 -24.94 27.91
N HIS A 152 5.20 -24.15 28.90
CA HIS A 152 4.11 -24.53 29.79
C HIS A 152 3.39 -23.29 30.34
N ALA A 153 2.12 -23.46 30.66
CA ALA A 153 1.35 -22.46 31.41
C ALA A 153 0.24 -23.11 32.24
N PRO A 154 -0.12 -22.52 33.40
CA PRO A 154 -1.29 -22.94 34.14
C PRO A 154 -2.56 -22.62 33.35
N THR A 155 -3.60 -23.42 33.57
CA THR A 155 -4.92 -23.20 32.99
C THR A 155 -6.03 -23.43 34.02
N SER A 156 -7.16 -22.72 33.86
CA SER A 156 -8.40 -22.88 34.63
C SER A 156 -9.41 -23.78 33.91
N GLU A 157 -10.49 -24.16 34.59
CA GLU A 157 -11.65 -24.80 33.94
C GLU A 157 -12.19 -23.90 32.82
N GLY A 158 -12.45 -24.48 31.63
CA GLY A 158 -12.94 -23.75 30.45
C GLY A 158 -12.01 -23.71 29.23
N PHE A 159 -10.91 -24.47 29.19
CA PHE A 159 -10.40 -24.90 27.88
C PHE A 159 -11.50 -25.74 27.26
N ALA A 160 -11.96 -25.36 26.08
CA ALA A 160 -12.94 -26.15 25.36
C ALA A 160 -12.42 -27.59 25.32
N ASP A 161 -13.20 -28.53 25.85
CA ASP A 161 -12.93 -29.98 25.79
C ASP A 161 -12.79 -30.47 24.33
N ASP A 162 -13.06 -29.57 23.39
CA ASP A 162 -13.05 -29.61 21.94
C ASP A 162 -11.65 -29.82 21.32
N GLY A 163 -10.58 -29.80 22.12
CA GLY A 163 -9.26 -30.24 21.67
C GLY A 163 -8.49 -29.24 20.79
N GLU A 164 -8.78 -27.94 20.84
CA GLU A 164 -7.98 -26.90 20.17
C GLU A 164 -7.38 -25.88 21.16
N VAL A 165 -6.13 -25.48 20.93
CA VAL A 165 -5.38 -24.53 21.76
C VAL A 165 -4.87 -23.39 20.88
N ALA A 166 -5.30 -22.17 21.20
CA ALA A 166 -4.86 -20.96 20.54
C ALA A 166 -3.34 -20.77 20.67
N HIS A 167 -2.69 -20.51 19.54
CA HIS A 167 -1.25 -20.36 19.44
C HIS A 167 -0.90 -18.94 18.95
N TYR A 168 -0.27 -18.17 19.84
CA TYR A 168 0.06 -16.77 19.65
C TYR A 168 1.46 -16.54 19.07
N PRO A 169 1.66 -15.43 18.32
CA PRO A 169 3.00 -14.92 18.04
C PRO A 169 3.77 -14.70 19.36
N ALA A 170 4.99 -15.21 19.43
CA ALA A 170 5.80 -15.27 20.65
C ALA A 170 7.20 -14.69 20.40
N ALA A 171 7.88 -14.28 21.48
CA ALA A 171 9.24 -13.74 21.45
C ALA A 171 10.12 -14.42 22.51
N GLU A 172 11.45 -14.32 22.37
CA GLU A 172 12.37 -14.91 23.34
C GLU A 172 12.15 -14.31 24.73
N GLY A 173 11.64 -15.11 25.67
CA GLY A 173 11.29 -14.67 27.03
C GLY A 173 9.79 -14.63 27.32
N LEU A 174 8.94 -14.70 26.29
CA LEU A 174 7.48 -14.80 26.41
C LEU A 174 6.91 -15.79 25.38
N SER A 175 6.65 -17.02 25.85
CA SER A 175 6.13 -18.10 25.00
C SER A 175 4.63 -17.97 24.71
N SER A 176 4.19 -18.58 23.61
CA SER A 176 2.78 -18.65 23.20
C SER A 176 1.85 -19.19 24.31
N THR A 177 2.28 -20.23 25.04
CA THR A 177 1.52 -20.75 26.18
C THR A 177 1.41 -19.75 27.34
N GLN A 178 2.43 -18.93 27.58
CA GLN A 178 2.37 -17.88 28.61
C GLN A 178 1.41 -16.76 28.21
N ILE A 179 1.42 -16.37 26.93
CA ILE A 179 0.49 -15.38 26.38
C ILE A 179 -0.95 -15.89 26.51
N LEU A 180 -1.22 -17.14 26.13
CA LEU A 180 -2.53 -17.76 26.29
C LEU A 180 -3.04 -17.69 27.73
N ALA A 181 -2.21 -18.03 28.72
CA ALA A 181 -2.61 -17.96 30.12
C ALA A 181 -2.92 -16.53 30.58
N LEU A 182 -2.13 -15.55 30.13
CA LEU A 182 -2.42 -14.14 30.40
C LEU A 182 -3.74 -13.71 29.74
N VAL A 183 -3.97 -14.08 28.48
CA VAL A 183 -5.24 -13.77 27.78
C VAL A 183 -6.41 -14.33 28.57
N ARG A 184 -6.33 -15.59 29.03
CA ARG A 184 -7.40 -16.23 29.82
C ARG A 184 -7.65 -15.55 31.15
N GLU A 185 -6.59 -15.11 31.84
CA GLU A 185 -6.68 -14.33 33.08
C GLU A 185 -7.43 -13.00 32.87
N HIS A 186 -7.25 -12.37 31.70
CA HIS A 186 -7.78 -11.05 31.41
C HIS A 186 -8.96 -11.02 30.43
N LEU A 187 -9.42 -12.16 29.90
CA LEU A 187 -10.43 -12.23 28.83
C LEU A 187 -11.74 -11.55 29.23
N GLY A 188 -12.11 -11.61 30.50
CA GLY A 188 -13.30 -10.94 31.02
C GLY A 188 -13.30 -9.42 30.85
N ALA A 189 -12.12 -8.80 30.72
CA ALA A 189 -12.00 -7.36 30.43
C ALA A 189 -12.46 -7.00 29.01
N ALA A 190 -12.53 -7.96 28.07
CA ALA A 190 -13.06 -7.73 26.73
C ALA A 190 -14.53 -7.24 26.76
N LEU A 191 -15.32 -7.67 27.76
CA LEU A 191 -16.71 -7.21 27.95
C LEU A 191 -16.80 -5.71 28.33
N LEU A 192 -15.70 -5.13 28.78
CA LEU A 192 -15.60 -3.71 29.13
C LEU A 192 -15.12 -2.85 27.96
N ALA A 193 -14.78 -3.47 26.82
CA ALA A 193 -14.36 -2.75 25.64
C ALA A 193 -15.49 -1.85 25.11
N PRO A 194 -15.20 -0.59 24.75
CA PRO A 194 -16.19 0.25 24.10
C PRO A 194 -16.55 -0.34 22.74
N GLU A 195 -17.83 -0.25 22.37
CA GLU A 195 -18.26 -0.50 21.00
C GLU A 195 -18.13 0.82 20.22
N PRO A 196 -17.15 0.94 19.31
CA PRO A 196 -16.93 2.18 18.58
C PRO A 196 -17.94 2.39 17.44
N LEU A 197 -18.55 1.31 16.92
CA LEU A 197 -19.40 1.41 15.74
C LEU A 197 -20.86 1.71 16.08
N PRO A 198 -21.50 2.67 15.38
CA PRO A 198 -22.94 2.86 15.49
C PRO A 198 -23.71 1.59 15.13
N GLY A 199 -24.79 1.32 15.88
CA GLY A 199 -25.60 0.10 15.69
C GLY A 199 -26.15 -0.07 14.27
N ARG A 200 -26.45 1.04 13.57
CA ARG A 200 -26.88 1.02 12.16
C ARG A 200 -25.79 0.44 11.25
N LEU A 201 -24.55 0.94 11.37
CA LEU A 201 -23.43 0.49 10.55
C LEU A 201 -23.13 -1.00 10.81
N ARG A 202 -23.19 -1.43 12.07
CA ARG A 202 -23.05 -2.84 12.43
C ARG A 202 -24.12 -3.71 11.79
N ALA A 203 -25.39 -3.28 11.83
CA ALA A 203 -26.50 -4.03 11.25
C ALA A 203 -26.36 -4.14 9.72
N GLU A 204 -25.98 -3.06 9.05
CA GLU A 204 -25.81 -3.01 7.60
C GLU A 204 -24.67 -3.91 7.11
N HIS A 205 -23.55 -3.93 7.84
CA HIS A 205 -22.39 -4.74 7.51
C HIS A 205 -22.37 -6.13 8.17
N MET A 206 -23.43 -6.50 8.89
CA MET A 206 -23.56 -7.77 9.61
C MET A 206 -22.38 -8.03 10.57
N LEU A 207 -21.99 -7.00 11.32
CA LEU A 207 -20.82 -7.03 12.19
C LEU A 207 -21.19 -7.37 13.64
N PRO A 208 -20.51 -8.36 14.26
CA PRO A 208 -20.65 -8.61 15.69
C PRO A 208 -20.11 -7.45 16.53
N ASP A 209 -20.38 -7.51 17.83
CA ASP A 209 -19.86 -6.59 18.83
C ASP A 209 -18.34 -6.65 18.90
N ARG A 210 -17.67 -5.53 19.18
CA ARG A 210 -16.21 -5.53 19.40
C ARG A 210 -15.82 -6.48 20.53
N ALA A 211 -16.55 -6.44 21.65
CA ALA A 211 -16.32 -7.35 22.77
C ALA A 211 -16.49 -8.82 22.38
N ALA A 212 -17.55 -9.14 21.61
CA ALA A 212 -17.80 -10.50 21.13
C ALA A 212 -16.69 -10.96 20.18
N ALA A 213 -16.22 -10.09 19.29
CA ALA A 213 -15.12 -10.40 18.39
C ALA A 213 -13.80 -10.67 19.14
N LEU A 214 -13.45 -9.85 20.14
CA LEU A 214 -12.24 -10.08 20.95
C LEU A 214 -12.30 -11.43 21.68
N ILE A 215 -13.45 -11.79 22.24
CA ILE A 215 -13.64 -13.09 22.91
C ILE A 215 -13.53 -14.23 21.89
N ALA A 216 -14.30 -14.14 20.80
CA ALA A 216 -14.33 -15.15 19.75
C ALA A 216 -12.95 -15.39 19.12
N ALA A 217 -12.13 -14.35 18.98
CA ALA A 217 -10.76 -14.48 18.47
C ALA A 217 -9.88 -15.39 19.34
N HIS A 218 -10.10 -15.40 20.65
CA HIS A 218 -9.32 -16.21 21.59
C HIS A 218 -9.95 -17.56 21.92
N ASP A 219 -11.21 -17.75 21.55
CA ASP A 219 -11.97 -19.00 21.70
C ASP A 219 -12.03 -19.84 20.43
N GLY A 220 -11.36 -19.41 19.37
CA GLY A 220 -11.05 -20.24 18.20
C GLY A 220 -11.63 -19.75 16.88
N GLU A 221 -12.53 -18.77 16.90
CA GLU A 221 -13.11 -18.13 15.71
C GLU A 221 -12.23 -16.98 15.18
N VAL A 222 -10.93 -17.25 15.06
CA VAL A 222 -9.89 -16.24 14.76
C VAL A 222 -10.20 -15.45 13.48
N ALA A 223 -10.62 -16.14 12.42
CA ALA A 223 -10.76 -15.53 11.09
C ALA A 223 -11.91 -14.53 10.97
N GLU A 224 -13.06 -14.81 11.58
CA GLU A 224 -14.22 -13.89 11.55
C GLU A 224 -14.00 -12.72 12.52
N ALA A 225 -13.51 -13.01 13.72
CA ALA A 225 -13.16 -11.99 14.69
C ALA A 225 -12.10 -11.01 14.16
N ARG A 226 -11.04 -11.52 13.52
CA ARG A 226 -10.02 -10.70 12.86
C ARG A 226 -10.65 -9.81 11.78
N ARG A 227 -11.54 -10.34 10.93
CA ARG A 227 -12.22 -9.54 9.90
C ARG A 227 -13.06 -8.42 10.50
N ARG A 228 -13.76 -8.67 11.61
CA ARG A 228 -14.47 -7.61 12.36
C ARG A 228 -13.50 -6.53 12.87
N LEU A 229 -12.38 -6.91 13.48
CA LEU A 229 -11.39 -5.95 14.01
C LEU A 229 -10.64 -5.20 12.90
N ALA A 230 -10.37 -5.86 11.78
CA ALA A 230 -9.83 -5.26 10.57
C ALA A 230 -10.81 -4.25 9.98
N PHE A 231 -12.12 -4.49 10.05
CA PHE A 231 -13.11 -3.51 9.61
C PHE A 231 -13.04 -2.24 10.46
N ASP A 232 -12.93 -2.34 11.79
CA ASP A 232 -12.73 -1.16 12.67
C ASP A 232 -11.50 -0.38 12.24
N GLU A 233 -10.37 -1.07 12.11
CA GLU A 233 -9.08 -0.48 11.76
C GLU A 233 -9.12 0.25 10.41
N LEU A 234 -9.69 -0.39 9.38
CA LEU A 234 -9.83 0.20 8.05
C LEU A 234 -10.84 1.35 8.02
N LEU A 235 -11.96 1.23 8.75
CA LEU A 235 -12.95 2.30 8.87
C LEU A 235 -12.33 3.54 9.53
N PHE A 236 -11.58 3.34 10.61
CA PHE A 236 -10.93 4.43 11.33
C PHE A 236 -9.91 5.17 10.46
N MET A 237 -9.09 4.41 9.74
CA MET A 237 -8.16 4.98 8.79
C MET A 237 -8.88 5.77 7.68
N GLN A 238 -9.96 5.23 7.10
CA GLN A 238 -10.73 5.94 6.07
C GLN A 238 -11.44 7.20 6.61
N LEU A 239 -11.98 7.17 7.84
CA LEU A 239 -12.56 8.34 8.49
C LEU A 239 -11.52 9.43 8.74
N ASP A 240 -10.33 9.07 9.21
CA ASP A 240 -9.22 10.03 9.40
C ASP A 240 -8.82 10.68 8.06
N LEU A 241 -8.63 9.89 7.00
CA LEU A 241 -8.29 10.41 5.67
C LEU A 241 -9.37 11.36 5.13
N LEU A 242 -10.64 10.98 5.22
CA LEU A 242 -11.76 11.82 4.75
C LEU A 242 -11.92 13.10 5.58
N ARG A 243 -11.71 13.04 6.91
CA ARG A 243 -11.73 14.23 7.79
C ARG A 243 -10.56 15.16 7.50
N ARG A 244 -9.34 14.64 7.29
CA ARG A 244 -8.17 15.44 6.90
C ARG A 244 -8.42 16.17 5.58
N ARG A 245 -9.05 15.48 4.62
CA ARG A 245 -9.48 16.07 3.35
C ARG A 245 -10.50 17.19 3.56
N ALA A 246 -11.58 16.94 4.30
CA ALA A 246 -12.60 17.95 4.60
C ALA A 246 -11.99 19.18 5.32
N GLY A 247 -11.17 18.95 6.35
CA GLY A 247 -10.49 20.02 7.07
C GLY A 247 -9.50 20.80 6.21
N ARG A 248 -8.88 20.18 5.19
CA ARG A 248 -8.06 20.90 4.20
C ARG A 248 -8.92 21.80 3.32
N ALA A 249 -10.05 21.29 2.82
CA ALA A 249 -10.99 22.06 2.00
C ALA A 249 -11.62 23.25 2.76
N GLU A 250 -11.77 23.15 4.08
CA GLU A 250 -12.23 24.27 4.92
C GLU A 250 -11.13 25.32 5.18
N ARG A 251 -9.87 24.89 5.32
CA ARG A 251 -8.74 25.75 5.72
C ARG A 251 -8.07 26.44 4.54
N LEU A 252 -7.99 25.76 3.41
CA LEU A 252 -7.36 26.26 2.19
C LEU A 252 -8.43 26.62 1.18
N LYS A 253 -8.23 27.76 0.52
CA LYS A 253 -9.04 28.17 -0.63
C LYS A 253 -8.23 27.97 -1.89
N ALA A 254 -8.92 27.80 -3.01
CA ALA A 254 -8.31 27.84 -4.32
C ALA A 254 -9.10 28.79 -5.23
N PRO A 255 -8.46 29.31 -6.28
CA PRO A 255 -9.15 30.14 -7.27
C PRO A 255 -10.28 29.34 -7.93
N VAL A 256 -11.45 29.94 -8.10
CA VAL A 256 -12.56 29.29 -8.84
C VAL A 256 -12.25 29.39 -10.33
N LEU A 257 -12.16 28.24 -11.01
CA LEU A 257 -11.83 28.17 -12.43
C LEU A 257 -13.06 27.75 -13.25
N ASP A 258 -14.05 28.65 -13.31
CA ASP A 258 -15.34 28.48 -14.01
C ASP A 258 -15.29 28.77 -15.53
N GLY A 259 -14.16 29.29 -16.02
CA GLY A 259 -13.98 29.68 -17.41
C GLY A 259 -14.53 31.06 -17.77
N ASP A 260 -15.00 31.85 -16.80
CA ASP A 260 -15.49 33.22 -17.01
C ASP A 260 -14.34 34.25 -17.04
N GLY A 261 -13.27 33.94 -17.78
CA GLY A 261 -12.07 34.76 -17.86
C GLY A 261 -11.79 35.37 -19.24
N PRO A 262 -10.58 35.94 -19.44
CA PRO A 262 -10.21 36.66 -20.67
C PRO A 262 -10.29 35.84 -21.96
N HIS A 263 -10.27 34.51 -21.84
CA HIS A 263 -10.29 33.57 -22.96
C HIS A 263 -11.53 32.69 -22.97
N ALA A 264 -12.66 33.13 -22.38
CA ALA A 264 -13.90 32.37 -22.28
C ALA A 264 -14.27 31.56 -23.54
N GLY A 265 -14.66 30.31 -23.34
CA GLY A 265 -14.91 29.31 -24.36
C GLY A 265 -13.65 28.63 -24.92
N LEU A 266 -12.45 28.89 -24.38
CA LEU A 266 -11.19 28.32 -24.86
C LEU A 266 -11.19 26.79 -24.80
N LEU A 267 -11.56 26.22 -23.67
CA LEU A 267 -11.57 24.76 -23.51
C LEU A 267 -12.58 24.11 -24.45
N ALA A 268 -13.77 24.68 -24.55
CA ALA A 268 -14.84 24.17 -25.43
C ALA A 268 -14.41 24.20 -26.90
N ARG A 269 -13.89 25.34 -27.39
CA ARG A 269 -13.36 25.47 -28.76
C ARG A 269 -12.23 24.48 -29.03
N TRP A 270 -11.32 24.30 -28.08
CA TRP A 270 -10.22 23.36 -28.24
C TRP A 270 -10.71 21.92 -28.39
N LEU A 271 -11.65 21.50 -27.54
CA LEU A 271 -12.24 20.15 -27.58
C LEU A 271 -13.04 19.90 -28.87
N GLU A 272 -13.80 20.89 -29.35
CA GLU A 272 -14.71 20.75 -30.49
C GLU A 272 -14.01 20.95 -31.84
N ASP A 273 -13.14 21.94 -31.97
CA ASP A 273 -12.65 22.43 -33.27
C ASP A 273 -11.16 22.14 -33.52
N GLN A 274 -10.35 21.92 -32.49
CA GLN A 274 -8.88 21.90 -32.63
C GLN A 274 -8.24 20.58 -32.29
N LEU A 275 -8.86 19.79 -31.42
CA LEU A 275 -8.32 18.48 -31.05
C LEU A 275 -8.38 17.56 -32.29
N PRO A 276 -7.25 16.97 -32.73
CA PRO A 276 -7.19 16.22 -33.98
C PRO A 276 -7.86 14.83 -33.91
N PHE A 277 -8.47 14.49 -32.78
CA PHE A 277 -9.17 13.24 -32.53
C PHE A 277 -10.33 13.47 -31.57
N THR A 278 -11.31 12.58 -31.58
CA THR A 278 -12.41 12.59 -30.61
C THR A 278 -11.93 11.98 -29.28
N PRO A 279 -12.06 12.68 -28.14
CA PRO A 279 -11.73 12.10 -26.84
C PRO A 279 -12.62 10.89 -26.54
N THR A 280 -12.07 9.89 -25.86
CA THR A 280 -12.84 8.71 -25.43
C THR A 280 -13.86 9.10 -24.34
N ALA A 281 -14.84 8.23 -24.07
CA ALA A 281 -15.84 8.50 -23.02
C ALA A 281 -15.17 8.65 -21.64
N GLY A 282 -14.19 7.80 -21.34
CA GLY A 282 -13.39 7.92 -20.11
C GLY A 282 -12.58 9.21 -20.03
N GLN A 283 -12.05 9.72 -21.16
CA GLN A 283 -11.37 11.02 -21.19
C GLN A 283 -12.34 12.18 -20.96
N GLN A 284 -13.53 12.14 -21.55
CA GLN A 284 -14.57 13.16 -21.36
C GLN A 284 -15.03 13.21 -19.90
N GLU A 285 -15.28 12.03 -19.30
CA GLU A 285 -15.65 11.94 -17.88
C GLU A 285 -14.53 12.44 -16.97
N ALA A 286 -13.27 12.08 -17.25
CA ALA A 286 -12.13 12.56 -16.49
C ALA A 286 -11.97 14.09 -16.57
N ILE A 287 -12.13 14.67 -17.76
CA ILE A 287 -12.10 16.13 -17.95
C ILE A 287 -13.24 16.78 -17.16
N ALA A 288 -14.46 16.26 -17.25
CA ALA A 288 -15.60 16.80 -16.52
C ALA A 288 -15.41 16.75 -14.99
N GLN A 289 -14.86 15.66 -14.46
CA GLN A 289 -14.54 15.53 -13.03
C GLN A 289 -13.47 16.53 -12.58
N VAL A 290 -12.38 16.65 -13.34
CA VAL A 290 -11.29 17.59 -13.04
C VAL A 290 -11.78 19.04 -13.08
N VAL A 291 -12.55 19.40 -14.10
CA VAL A 291 -13.13 20.75 -14.23
C VAL A 291 -14.09 21.04 -13.06
N ALA A 292 -14.98 20.11 -12.72
CA ALA A 292 -15.91 20.29 -11.60
C ALA A 292 -15.18 20.51 -10.26
N ASP A 293 -14.08 19.81 -10.01
CA ASP A 293 -13.26 20.02 -8.81
C ASP A 293 -12.57 21.39 -8.81
N MET A 294 -12.16 21.88 -9.99
CA MET A 294 -11.53 23.20 -10.15
C MET A 294 -12.54 24.36 -9.99
N GLU A 295 -13.84 24.08 -10.12
CA GLU A 295 -14.93 25.05 -9.90
C GLU A 295 -15.37 25.13 -8.43
N ALA A 296 -14.95 24.21 -7.56
CA ALA A 296 -15.48 24.06 -6.20
C ALA A 296 -14.99 25.13 -5.20
N GLY A 297 -13.97 25.93 -5.54
CA GLY A 297 -13.41 26.99 -4.69
C GLY A 297 -12.51 26.52 -3.54
N HIS A 298 -12.20 25.22 -3.49
CA HIS A 298 -11.19 24.63 -2.60
C HIS A 298 -10.14 23.88 -3.43
N PRO A 299 -8.91 23.69 -2.93
CA PRO A 299 -7.85 23.05 -3.70
C PRO A 299 -8.24 21.63 -4.13
N MET A 300 -8.19 21.38 -5.44
CA MET A 300 -8.31 20.03 -5.99
C MET A 300 -7.03 19.26 -5.66
N GLN A 301 -7.16 18.00 -5.26
CA GLN A 301 -6.06 17.08 -5.02
C GLN A 301 -6.43 15.74 -5.63
N ARG A 302 -6.13 15.57 -6.92
CA ARG A 302 -6.61 14.42 -7.70
C ARG A 302 -5.45 13.67 -8.34
N LEU A 303 -5.50 12.34 -8.28
CA LEU A 303 -4.62 11.43 -8.99
C LEU A 303 -5.34 10.86 -10.22
N LEU A 304 -4.87 11.25 -11.39
CA LEU A 304 -5.26 10.69 -12.67
C LEU A 304 -4.38 9.48 -12.99
N MET A 305 -4.98 8.30 -12.91
CA MET A 305 -4.37 7.02 -13.23
C MET A 305 -4.79 6.60 -14.64
N GLY A 306 -3.86 6.06 -15.41
CA GLY A 306 -4.20 5.50 -16.71
C GLY A 306 -3.02 4.78 -17.30
N GLU A 307 -3.28 3.85 -18.21
CA GLU A 307 -2.22 3.13 -18.91
C GLU A 307 -1.32 4.07 -19.72
N VAL A 308 -0.11 3.62 -20.04
CA VAL A 308 0.78 4.34 -20.96
C VAL A 308 0.06 4.51 -22.30
N GLY A 309 -0.18 5.74 -22.73
CA GLY A 309 -0.92 6.04 -23.97
C GLY A 309 -2.44 6.14 -23.84
N SER A 310 -3.01 6.12 -22.62
CA SER A 310 -4.46 6.37 -22.40
C SER A 310 -4.89 7.84 -22.61
N GLY A 311 -3.95 8.71 -22.98
CA GLY A 311 -4.23 10.14 -23.21
C GLY A 311 -4.29 11.00 -21.95
N LYS A 312 -3.59 10.63 -20.86
CA LYS A 312 -3.47 11.45 -19.63
C LYS A 312 -3.10 12.92 -19.92
N THR A 313 -2.18 13.15 -20.86
CA THR A 313 -1.75 14.49 -21.29
C THR A 313 -2.91 15.34 -21.83
N VAL A 314 -3.92 14.73 -22.47
CA VAL A 314 -5.11 15.43 -22.98
C VAL A 314 -5.96 15.96 -21.81
N VAL A 315 -6.16 15.15 -20.77
CA VAL A 315 -6.90 15.55 -19.57
C VAL A 315 -6.14 16.63 -18.80
N ALA A 316 -4.82 16.48 -18.64
CA ALA A 316 -3.99 17.52 -18.03
C ALA A 316 -4.02 18.83 -18.82
N LEU A 317 -3.92 18.76 -20.15
CA LEU A 317 -3.99 19.95 -21.00
C LEU A 317 -5.37 20.62 -20.91
N ALA A 318 -6.46 19.86 -20.89
CA ALA A 318 -7.80 20.41 -20.67
C ALA A 318 -7.89 21.19 -19.35
N ALA A 319 -7.29 20.66 -18.27
CA ALA A 319 -7.21 21.37 -16.99
C ALA A 319 -6.36 22.65 -17.08
N MET A 320 -5.19 22.59 -17.72
CA MET A 320 -4.33 23.76 -17.94
C MET A 320 -5.04 24.84 -18.76
N LEU A 321 -5.76 24.45 -19.81
CA LEU A 321 -6.58 25.34 -20.63
C LEU A 321 -7.69 25.98 -19.81
N ARG A 322 -8.37 25.24 -18.91
CA ARG A 322 -9.38 25.80 -18.01
C ARG A 322 -8.81 26.87 -17.07
N ALA A 323 -7.59 26.67 -16.56
CA ALA A 323 -6.92 27.67 -15.73
C ALA A 323 -6.61 28.95 -16.53
N VAL A 324 -6.07 28.80 -17.75
CA VAL A 324 -5.79 29.93 -18.67
C VAL A 324 -7.08 30.64 -19.09
N GLU A 325 -8.13 29.88 -19.38
CA GLU A 325 -9.47 30.37 -19.73
C GLU A 325 -10.02 31.30 -18.64
N SER A 326 -9.83 30.91 -17.38
CA SER A 326 -10.21 31.66 -16.18
C SER A 326 -9.21 32.78 -15.84
N GLY A 327 -8.21 33.03 -16.69
CA GLY A 327 -7.23 34.10 -16.53
C GLY A 327 -6.11 33.81 -15.53
N HIS A 328 -5.81 32.55 -15.24
CA HIS A 328 -4.74 32.13 -14.31
C HIS A 328 -3.61 31.42 -15.06
N GLN A 329 -2.52 31.14 -14.34
CA GLN A 329 -1.37 30.39 -14.85
C GLN A 329 -1.46 28.92 -14.46
N ALA A 330 -0.95 28.06 -15.34
CA ALA A 330 -0.81 26.63 -15.11
C ALA A 330 0.64 26.17 -15.28
N ALA A 331 1.08 25.24 -14.43
CA ALA A 331 2.40 24.64 -14.51
C ALA A 331 2.30 23.12 -14.65
N MET A 332 3.12 22.51 -15.49
CA MET A 332 3.28 21.07 -15.60
C MET A 332 4.71 20.67 -15.28
N MET A 333 4.87 19.82 -14.27
CA MET A 333 6.16 19.33 -13.82
C MET A 333 6.34 17.86 -14.23
N ALA A 334 7.46 17.57 -14.88
CA ALA A 334 7.88 16.24 -15.28
C ALA A 334 9.17 15.82 -14.54
N PRO A 335 9.42 14.51 -14.33
CA PRO A 335 10.52 14.04 -13.49
C PRO A 335 11.89 14.16 -14.15
N THR A 336 11.96 14.29 -15.48
CA THR A 336 13.21 14.41 -16.24
C THR A 336 13.09 15.47 -17.31
N GLU A 337 14.23 16.02 -17.76
CA GLU A 337 14.24 17.04 -18.82
C GLU A 337 13.67 16.50 -20.13
N THR A 338 14.00 15.26 -20.50
CA THR A 338 13.48 14.61 -21.71
C THR A 338 11.95 14.50 -21.69
N LEU A 339 11.35 14.11 -20.56
CA LEU A 339 9.89 14.07 -20.43
C LEU A 339 9.28 15.48 -20.47
N ALA A 340 9.93 16.47 -19.86
CA ALA A 340 9.47 17.86 -19.92
C ALA A 340 9.48 18.40 -21.37
N GLU A 341 10.54 18.14 -22.12
CA GLU A 341 10.67 18.49 -23.54
C GLU A 341 9.59 17.82 -24.39
N GLN A 342 9.31 16.54 -24.15
CA GLN A 342 8.26 15.80 -24.86
C GLN A 342 6.86 16.34 -24.57
N HIS A 343 6.54 16.60 -23.31
CA HIS A 343 5.26 17.21 -22.94
C HIS A 343 5.13 18.60 -23.54
N PHE A 344 6.19 19.41 -23.48
CA PHE A 344 6.20 20.75 -24.09
C PHE A 344 5.95 20.69 -25.60
N ALA A 345 6.66 19.83 -26.33
CA ALA A 345 6.49 19.66 -27.77
C ALA A 345 5.07 19.19 -28.13
N THR A 346 4.55 18.20 -27.39
CA THR A 346 3.19 17.65 -27.60
C THR A 346 2.13 18.72 -27.33
N ILE A 347 2.22 19.42 -26.20
CA ILE A 347 1.26 20.49 -25.85
C ILE A 347 1.33 21.60 -26.89
N GLN A 348 2.53 22.05 -27.27
CA GLN A 348 2.71 23.10 -28.27
C GLN A 348 2.06 22.75 -29.62
N GLN A 349 2.11 21.48 -30.03
CA GLN A 349 1.39 21.01 -31.22
C GLN A 349 -0.13 21.03 -31.02
N LEU A 350 -0.63 20.54 -29.88
CA LEU A 350 -2.06 20.45 -29.58
C LEU A 350 -2.75 21.81 -29.37
N VAL A 351 -2.00 22.87 -29.02
CA VAL A 351 -2.54 24.22 -28.84
C VAL A 351 -2.10 25.21 -29.92
N ALA A 352 -1.50 24.74 -31.02
CA ALA A 352 -0.92 25.60 -32.05
C ALA A 352 -1.90 26.59 -32.70
N ALA A 353 -3.20 26.30 -32.66
CA ALA A 353 -4.26 27.17 -33.19
C ALA A 353 -4.69 28.29 -32.23
N GLU A 354 -4.27 28.27 -30.97
CA GLU A 354 -4.62 29.26 -29.95
C GLU A 354 -3.41 30.13 -29.60
N PRO A 355 -3.60 31.44 -29.37
CA PRO A 355 -2.51 32.35 -29.00
C PRO A 355 -2.14 32.22 -27.52
N ILE A 356 -1.85 30.99 -27.05
CA ILE A 356 -1.48 30.73 -25.66
C ILE A 356 0.04 30.77 -25.52
N SER A 357 0.52 31.57 -24.57
CA SER A 357 1.93 31.61 -24.22
C SER A 357 2.31 30.37 -23.40
N ILE A 358 3.24 29.57 -23.94
CA ILE A 358 3.84 28.42 -23.27
C ILE A 358 5.37 28.48 -23.33
N ALA A 359 6.05 28.04 -22.27
CA ALA A 359 7.51 27.93 -22.23
C ALA A 359 7.97 26.64 -21.54
N LEU A 360 9.20 26.23 -21.83
CA LEU A 360 9.90 25.13 -21.19
C LEU A 360 10.94 25.70 -20.20
N LEU A 361 10.91 25.24 -18.94
CA LEU A 361 11.89 25.59 -17.91
C LEU A 361 12.51 24.32 -17.28
N THR A 362 13.78 24.11 -17.55
CA THR A 362 14.59 22.97 -17.08
C THR A 362 15.88 23.47 -16.42
N GLY A 363 16.65 22.55 -15.80
CA GLY A 363 17.96 22.88 -15.24
C GLY A 363 18.99 23.25 -16.33
N SER A 364 18.80 22.72 -17.54
CA SER A 364 19.60 23.02 -18.73
C SER A 364 19.18 24.30 -19.49
N THR A 365 18.14 25.00 -19.05
CA THR A 365 17.67 26.22 -19.74
C THR A 365 18.72 27.33 -19.70
N PRO A 366 19.15 27.91 -20.85
CA PRO A 366 20.16 28.95 -20.88
C PRO A 366 19.79 30.18 -20.05
N ALA A 367 20.75 30.77 -19.34
CA ALA A 367 20.51 31.83 -18.36
C ALA A 367 19.72 33.04 -18.90
N ALA A 368 20.02 33.47 -20.13
CA ALA A 368 19.29 34.58 -20.77
C ALA A 368 17.82 34.23 -21.03
N ARG A 369 17.55 32.99 -21.49
CA ARG A 369 16.18 32.50 -21.72
C ARG A 369 15.44 32.26 -20.41
N ARG A 370 16.13 31.74 -19.40
CA ARG A 370 15.58 31.59 -18.04
C ARG A 370 15.12 32.94 -17.50
N ALA A 371 15.95 33.98 -17.58
CA ALA A 371 15.59 35.31 -17.11
C ALA A 371 14.32 35.86 -17.80
N GLU A 372 14.20 35.71 -19.12
CA GLU A 372 13.00 36.09 -19.87
C GLU A 372 11.76 35.31 -19.42
N ILE A 373 11.87 33.99 -19.22
CA ILE A 373 10.76 33.15 -18.75
C ILE A 373 10.30 33.59 -17.37
N LEU A 374 11.24 33.83 -16.44
CA LEU A 374 10.92 34.26 -15.07
C LEU A 374 10.21 35.61 -15.04
N GLU A 375 10.68 36.59 -15.84
CA GLU A 375 10.03 37.89 -15.97
C GLU A 375 8.58 37.77 -16.46
N ARG A 376 8.35 36.91 -17.46
CA ARG A 376 7.00 36.68 -18.02
C ARG A 376 6.09 35.86 -17.09
N LEU A 377 6.67 35.00 -16.24
CA LEU A 377 5.91 34.31 -15.19
C LEU A 377 5.46 35.29 -14.10
N GLU A 378 6.37 36.15 -13.64
CA GLU A 378 6.11 37.14 -12.59
C GLU A 378 5.16 38.25 -13.06
N SER A 379 5.19 38.63 -14.35
CA SER A 379 4.24 39.58 -14.93
C SER A 379 2.87 38.97 -15.26
N GLY A 380 2.77 37.64 -15.35
CA GLY A 380 1.56 36.93 -15.74
C GLY A 380 1.30 36.88 -17.25
N GLU A 381 2.26 37.29 -18.08
CA GLU A 381 2.19 37.19 -19.55
C GLU A 381 2.36 35.75 -20.06
N LEU A 382 2.97 34.87 -19.26
CA LEU A 382 3.13 33.46 -19.56
C LEU A 382 2.02 32.63 -18.91
N GLY A 383 1.06 32.14 -19.71
CA GLY A 383 -0.11 31.40 -19.21
C GLY A 383 0.19 29.95 -18.83
N MET A 384 1.12 29.31 -19.54
CA MET A 384 1.51 27.92 -19.26
C MET A 384 3.03 27.75 -19.18
N VAL A 385 3.49 26.87 -18.30
CA VAL A 385 4.90 26.46 -18.25
C VAL A 385 5.00 24.95 -18.08
N VAL A 386 5.92 24.33 -18.81
CA VAL A 386 6.30 22.92 -18.63
C VAL A 386 7.74 22.89 -18.13
N GLY A 387 8.07 22.01 -17.21
CA GLY A 387 9.41 21.99 -16.65
C GLY A 387 9.72 20.82 -15.74
N THR A 388 10.91 20.85 -15.15
CA THR A 388 11.34 19.88 -14.14
C THR A 388 11.21 20.48 -12.74
N HIS A 389 11.94 19.94 -11.75
CA HIS A 389 12.10 20.54 -10.43
C HIS A 389 12.60 22.00 -10.48
N ALA A 390 13.11 22.48 -11.61
CA ALA A 390 13.41 23.90 -11.82
C ALA A 390 12.20 24.81 -11.53
N LEU A 391 10.96 24.35 -11.74
CA LEU A 391 9.74 25.13 -11.50
C LEU A 391 9.49 25.49 -10.03
N ILE A 392 10.07 24.73 -9.10
CA ILE A 392 9.88 24.91 -7.66
C ILE A 392 11.07 25.59 -6.97
N GLU A 393 12.08 26.01 -7.73
CA GLU A 393 13.22 26.77 -7.21
C GLU A 393 12.77 28.15 -6.69
N ASP A 394 13.49 28.69 -5.70
CA ASP A 394 13.07 29.90 -4.96
C ASP A 394 12.91 31.16 -5.83
N ASP A 395 13.66 31.26 -6.92
CA ASP A 395 13.63 32.38 -7.87
C ASP A 395 12.43 32.33 -8.82
N VAL A 396 11.72 31.20 -8.93
CA VAL A 396 10.51 31.10 -9.75
C VAL A 396 9.32 31.71 -9.02
N ARG A 397 8.74 32.75 -9.61
CA ARG A 397 7.57 33.45 -9.09
C ARG A 397 6.48 33.51 -10.14
N PHE A 398 5.28 33.10 -9.74
CA PHE A 398 4.09 33.20 -10.57
C PHE A 398 3.29 34.43 -10.13
N ALA A 399 2.65 35.09 -11.09
CA ALA A 399 1.69 36.15 -10.81
C ALA A 399 0.40 35.58 -10.19
N ARG A 400 -0.08 34.44 -10.71
CA ARG A 400 -1.38 33.84 -10.38
C ARG A 400 -1.45 32.34 -10.73
N LEU A 401 -0.67 31.53 -10.02
CA LEU A 401 -0.66 30.07 -10.24
C LEU A 401 -1.91 29.43 -9.63
N ALA A 402 -2.80 28.94 -10.48
CA ALA A 402 -4.02 28.27 -10.04
C ALA A 402 -3.98 26.75 -10.21
N LEU A 403 -3.16 26.21 -11.11
CA LEU A 403 -3.07 24.76 -11.35
C LEU A 403 -1.62 24.29 -11.48
N ALA A 404 -1.29 23.22 -10.77
CA ALA A 404 -0.07 22.44 -10.95
C ALA A 404 -0.38 20.99 -11.36
N VAL A 405 0.16 20.57 -12.49
CA VAL A 405 0.12 19.18 -12.95
C VAL A 405 1.47 18.52 -12.61
N VAL A 406 1.44 17.35 -11.99
CA VAL A 406 2.65 16.60 -11.61
C VAL A 406 2.62 15.23 -12.27
N ASP A 407 3.50 14.99 -13.24
CA ASP A 407 3.60 13.70 -13.93
C ASP A 407 4.56 12.74 -13.20
N GLU A 408 4.22 11.46 -13.16
CA GLU A 408 4.91 10.39 -12.43
C GLU A 408 5.23 10.72 -10.96
N GLN A 409 4.16 10.92 -10.18
CA GLN A 409 4.20 11.30 -8.76
C GLN A 409 5.14 10.44 -7.89
N HIS A 410 5.40 9.16 -8.23
CA HIS A 410 6.21 8.27 -7.39
C HIS A 410 7.67 8.72 -7.19
N ARG A 411 8.16 9.71 -7.94
CA ARG A 411 9.48 10.36 -7.73
C ARG A 411 9.43 11.71 -7.02
N PHE A 412 8.24 12.23 -6.72
CA PHE A 412 8.03 13.55 -6.13
C PHE A 412 7.70 13.43 -4.64
N GLY A 413 8.59 13.95 -3.77
CA GLY A 413 8.42 13.96 -2.32
C GLY A 413 7.51 15.09 -1.83
N VAL A 414 7.22 15.09 -0.51
CA VAL A 414 6.33 16.09 0.11
C VAL A 414 6.92 17.50 0.10
N ARG A 415 8.25 17.65 0.11
CA ARG A 415 8.91 18.96 0.00
C ARG A 415 8.58 19.69 -1.30
N GLN A 416 8.53 18.96 -2.41
CA GLN A 416 8.18 19.53 -3.72
C GLN A 416 6.72 19.98 -3.77
N ARG A 417 5.81 19.25 -3.10
CA ARG A 417 4.41 19.66 -2.96
C ARG A 417 4.26 20.93 -2.14
N MET A 418 4.91 21.00 -0.98
CA MET A 418 4.90 22.23 -0.16
C MET A 418 5.48 23.43 -0.91
N ALA A 419 6.49 23.21 -1.75
CA ALA A 419 7.06 24.25 -2.59
C ALA A 419 6.04 24.78 -3.63
N LEU A 420 5.25 23.90 -4.26
CA LEU A 420 4.16 24.28 -5.17
C LEU A 420 3.04 25.04 -4.44
N ASP A 421 2.62 24.55 -3.27
CA ASP A 421 1.62 25.24 -2.45
C ASP A 421 2.08 26.66 -2.09
N ALA A 422 3.36 26.81 -1.76
CA ALA A 422 3.96 28.11 -1.47
C ALA A 422 4.04 29.05 -2.70
N LYS A 423 4.04 28.51 -3.94
CA LYS A 423 4.04 29.34 -5.16
C LYS A 423 2.70 30.03 -5.42
N ALA A 424 1.59 29.55 -4.87
CA ALA A 424 0.27 30.19 -5.00
C ALA A 424 0.05 31.35 -4.01
N ALA A 425 1.02 31.64 -3.12
CA ALA A 425 0.90 32.67 -2.10
C ALA A 425 0.66 34.09 -2.65
N GLY A 426 0.91 34.34 -3.95
CA GLY A 426 0.62 35.60 -4.63
C GLY A 426 -0.87 35.96 -4.72
N GLU A 427 -1.77 34.99 -4.53
CA GLU A 427 -3.23 35.20 -4.66
C GLU A 427 -3.94 35.51 -3.32
N GLY A 428 -3.22 35.49 -2.20
CA GLY A 428 -3.74 35.85 -0.87
C GLY A 428 -3.38 34.83 0.21
N GLU A 429 -3.44 35.26 1.47
CA GLU A 429 -3.19 34.37 2.62
C GLU A 429 -4.20 33.21 2.63
N GLY A 430 -3.70 31.97 2.65
CA GLY A 430 -4.52 30.76 2.68
C GLY A 430 -4.97 30.24 1.31
N MET A 431 -4.46 30.81 0.21
CA MET A 431 -4.66 30.26 -1.14
C MET A 431 -3.64 29.15 -1.45
N ALA A 432 -4.11 28.09 -2.09
CA ALA A 432 -3.29 27.02 -2.63
C ALA A 432 -3.75 26.68 -4.06
N PRO A 433 -2.86 26.19 -4.93
CA PRO A 433 -3.25 25.84 -6.28
C PRO A 433 -4.04 24.52 -6.28
N HIS A 434 -4.83 24.30 -7.32
CA HIS A 434 -5.30 22.97 -7.68
C HIS A 434 -4.10 22.09 -8.08
N VAL A 435 -4.09 20.84 -7.67
CA VAL A 435 -3.01 19.89 -7.99
C VAL A 435 -3.59 18.64 -8.65
N LEU A 436 -3.14 18.37 -9.88
CA LEU A 436 -3.45 17.16 -10.63
C LEU A 436 -2.19 16.29 -10.73
N HIS A 437 -2.17 15.18 -10.01
CA HIS A 437 -1.14 14.17 -10.14
C HIS A 437 -1.48 13.22 -11.29
N MET A 438 -0.48 12.77 -12.03
CA MET A 438 -0.61 11.74 -13.04
C MET A 438 0.36 10.61 -12.77
N THR A 439 -0.05 9.39 -13.10
CA THR A 439 0.88 8.26 -13.19
C THR A 439 0.51 7.35 -14.33
N ALA A 440 1.52 6.84 -15.04
CA ALA A 440 1.33 5.77 -16.00
C ALA A 440 1.40 4.38 -15.37
N THR A 441 1.77 4.29 -14.09
CA THR A 441 1.79 3.03 -13.35
C THR A 441 0.38 2.75 -12.86
N PRO A 442 -0.28 1.66 -13.29
CA PRO A 442 -1.51 1.24 -12.67
C PRO A 442 -1.21 0.86 -11.23
N ILE A 443 -1.71 1.66 -10.28
CA ILE A 443 -1.63 1.35 -8.85
C ILE A 443 -2.85 0.47 -8.55
N PRO A 444 -2.69 -0.65 -7.82
CA PRO A 444 -3.83 -1.42 -7.34
C PRO A 444 -4.78 -0.48 -6.59
N ARG A 445 -6.08 -0.59 -6.83
CA ARG A 445 -7.07 0.27 -6.17
C ARG A 445 -6.94 0.17 -4.66
N THR A 446 -6.70 -1.05 -4.18
CA THR A 446 -6.37 -1.34 -2.78
C THR A 446 -5.23 -0.47 -2.26
N LEU A 447 -4.10 -0.36 -2.98
CA LEU A 447 -2.97 0.48 -2.57
C LEU A 447 -3.26 1.97 -2.67
N ALA A 448 -4.02 2.40 -3.68
CA ALA A 448 -4.45 3.79 -3.82
C ALA A 448 -5.27 4.24 -2.60
N LEU A 449 -6.20 3.42 -2.14
CA LEU A 449 -7.03 3.71 -0.96
C LEU A 449 -6.25 3.77 0.36
N LEU A 450 -5.15 3.02 0.46
CA LEU A 450 -4.32 2.92 1.67
C LEU A 450 -3.27 4.03 1.76
N GLY A 451 -2.53 4.28 0.66
CA GLY A 451 -1.34 5.14 0.67
C GLY A 451 -1.54 6.52 0.04
N TYR A 452 -2.60 6.70 -0.75
CA TYR A 452 -2.91 7.96 -1.44
C TYR A 452 -4.29 8.49 -1.08
N GLY A 453 -4.96 7.91 -0.08
CA GLY A 453 -6.40 8.11 0.13
C GLY A 453 -6.85 9.51 0.57
N ASP A 454 -5.93 10.47 0.77
CA ASP A 454 -6.26 11.89 0.85
C ASP A 454 -6.53 12.54 -0.53
N LEU A 455 -6.16 11.86 -1.62
CA LEU A 455 -6.42 12.26 -3.00
C LEU A 455 -7.75 11.69 -3.53
N ASP A 456 -8.39 12.44 -4.42
CA ASP A 456 -9.38 11.88 -5.35
C ASP A 456 -8.69 11.06 -6.44
N PHE A 457 -9.39 10.09 -7.01
CA PHE A 457 -8.83 9.25 -8.07
C PHE A 457 -9.74 9.26 -9.29
N THR A 458 -9.13 9.35 -10.46
CA THR A 458 -9.79 9.12 -11.75
C THR A 458 -9.00 8.05 -12.50
N GLU A 459 -9.69 7.02 -12.97
CA GLU A 459 -9.08 5.93 -13.73
C GLU A 459 -9.44 6.04 -15.23
N LEU A 460 -8.43 6.18 -16.09
CA LEU A 460 -8.55 6.11 -17.53
C LEU A 460 -8.23 4.69 -18.01
N ARG A 461 -9.28 3.88 -18.17
CA ARG A 461 -9.19 2.48 -18.63
C ARG A 461 -9.25 2.33 -20.14
N GLU A 462 -9.89 3.27 -20.82
CA GLU A 462 -10.05 3.22 -22.27
C GLU A 462 -8.76 3.64 -22.98
N LEU A 463 -8.39 2.86 -24.01
CA LEU A 463 -7.30 3.22 -24.92
C LEU A 463 -7.87 3.99 -26.13
N PRO A 464 -7.16 5.00 -26.66
CA PRO A 464 -7.59 5.73 -27.85
C PRO A 464 -7.85 4.82 -29.06
N ALA A 465 -8.75 5.25 -29.94
CA ALA A 465 -9.09 4.52 -31.16
C ALA A 465 -7.86 4.33 -32.08
N GLY A 466 -7.74 3.15 -32.67
CA GLY A 466 -6.63 2.79 -33.58
C GLY A 466 -5.51 1.97 -32.94
N ARG A 467 -5.47 1.84 -31.60
CA ARG A 467 -4.46 1.03 -30.93
C ARG A 467 -4.78 -0.47 -31.04
N GLN A 468 -3.88 -1.23 -31.66
CA GLN A 468 -3.98 -2.69 -31.71
C GLN A 468 -3.43 -3.32 -30.43
N PRO A 469 -4.07 -4.38 -29.89
CA PRO A 469 -3.54 -5.13 -28.76
C PRO A 469 -2.16 -5.71 -29.08
N VAL A 470 -1.22 -5.59 -28.13
CA VAL A 470 0.12 -6.18 -28.26
C VAL A 470 0.05 -7.67 -27.91
N ALA A 471 0.33 -8.53 -28.89
CA ALA A 471 0.38 -9.97 -28.66
C ALA A 471 1.56 -10.27 -27.71
N THR A 472 1.29 -10.93 -26.59
CA THR A 472 2.30 -11.20 -25.55
C THR A 472 2.57 -12.70 -25.48
N HIS A 473 3.84 -13.10 -25.60
CA HIS A 473 4.25 -14.51 -25.60
C HIS A 473 5.36 -14.75 -24.58
N CYS A 474 5.15 -15.72 -23.69
CA CYS A 474 6.18 -16.22 -22.81
C CYS A 474 6.94 -17.36 -23.49
N VAL A 475 8.25 -17.28 -23.51
CA VAL A 475 9.13 -18.20 -24.21
C VAL A 475 10.12 -18.82 -23.24
N SER A 476 10.29 -20.13 -23.33
CA SER A 476 11.14 -20.92 -22.43
C SER A 476 12.02 -21.91 -23.21
N GLY A 477 13.31 -21.95 -22.88
CA GLY A 477 14.29 -22.84 -23.50
C GLY A 477 14.80 -22.37 -24.87
N ASP A 478 15.89 -22.99 -25.33
CA ASP A 478 16.71 -22.48 -26.44
C ASP A 478 15.99 -22.52 -27.79
N ARG A 479 15.17 -23.55 -28.03
CA ARG A 479 14.46 -23.70 -29.30
C ARG A 479 13.42 -22.60 -29.52
N GLU A 480 12.66 -22.27 -28.46
CA GLU A 480 11.65 -21.21 -28.54
C GLU A 480 12.32 -19.83 -28.60
N ARG A 481 13.44 -19.64 -27.88
CA ARG A 481 14.28 -18.44 -27.96
C ARG A 481 14.82 -18.19 -29.37
N ALA A 482 15.37 -19.22 -30.03
CA ALA A 482 15.83 -19.11 -31.42
C ALA A 482 14.71 -18.68 -32.37
N ARG A 483 13.51 -19.27 -32.23
CA ARG A 483 12.32 -18.89 -33.00
C ARG A 483 11.87 -17.45 -32.72
N ALA A 484 12.00 -16.98 -31.48
CA ALA A 484 11.71 -15.59 -31.14
C ALA A 484 12.67 -14.61 -31.83
N TYR A 485 13.96 -14.93 -31.91
CA TYR A 485 14.92 -14.12 -32.67
C TYR A 485 14.64 -14.15 -34.17
N GLU A 486 14.29 -15.30 -34.76
CA GLU A 486 13.82 -15.37 -36.15
C GLU A 486 12.62 -14.44 -36.39
N ARG A 487 11.64 -14.45 -35.48
CA ARG A 487 10.48 -13.56 -35.58
C ARG A 487 10.85 -12.09 -35.49
N ILE A 488 11.84 -11.72 -34.67
CA ILE A 488 12.35 -10.35 -34.61
C ILE A 488 12.97 -9.96 -35.95
N ARG A 489 13.82 -10.82 -36.54
CA ARG A 489 14.43 -10.57 -37.86
C ARG A 489 13.37 -10.33 -38.95
N GLU A 490 12.29 -11.10 -38.97
CA GLU A 490 11.19 -10.89 -39.91
C GLU A 490 10.56 -9.48 -39.81
N GLU A 491 10.50 -8.90 -38.61
CA GLU A 491 10.00 -7.54 -38.39
C GLU A 491 11.03 -6.49 -38.82
N LEU A 492 12.31 -6.71 -38.49
CA LEU A 492 13.40 -5.82 -38.89
C LEU A 492 13.59 -5.78 -40.41
N ASP A 493 13.45 -6.92 -41.10
CA ASP A 493 13.52 -7.01 -42.57
C ASP A 493 12.41 -6.22 -43.26
N GLN A 494 11.32 -5.94 -42.55
CA GLN A 494 10.23 -5.08 -43.02
C GLN A 494 10.48 -3.59 -42.70
N GLY A 495 11.67 -3.23 -42.23
CA GLY A 495 12.06 -1.87 -41.88
C GLY A 495 11.55 -1.41 -40.52
N ARG A 496 11.12 -2.35 -39.65
CA ARG A 496 10.61 -2.04 -38.31
C ARG A 496 11.69 -2.15 -37.26
N GLN A 497 11.40 -1.71 -36.04
CA GLN A 497 12.39 -1.62 -34.97
C GLN A 497 12.02 -2.47 -33.75
N ALA A 498 13.04 -2.85 -32.97
CA ALA A 498 12.87 -3.71 -31.79
C ALA A 498 13.57 -3.15 -30.53
N PHE A 499 12.88 -3.24 -29.40
CA PHE A 499 13.46 -3.04 -28.07
C PHE A 499 13.88 -4.38 -27.47
N ILE A 500 15.05 -4.40 -26.83
CA ILE A 500 15.54 -5.56 -26.07
C ILE A 500 15.92 -5.10 -24.66
N VAL A 501 15.18 -5.55 -23.66
CA VAL A 501 15.31 -5.10 -22.27
C VAL A 501 15.99 -6.16 -21.43
N CYS A 502 17.11 -5.79 -20.82
CA CYS A 502 17.86 -6.61 -19.88
C CYS A 502 17.46 -6.31 -18.43
N PRO A 503 17.31 -7.33 -17.57
CA PRO A 503 16.90 -7.17 -16.18
C PRO A 503 17.97 -6.46 -15.34
N LEU A 504 17.51 -5.81 -14.27
CA LEU A 504 18.37 -5.34 -13.18
C LEU A 504 18.77 -6.56 -12.34
N VAL A 505 19.90 -7.19 -12.66
CA VAL A 505 20.34 -8.40 -11.96
C VAL A 505 20.97 -8.10 -10.59
N GLU A 506 21.42 -6.86 -10.36
CA GLU A 506 22.27 -6.51 -9.21
C GLU A 506 21.97 -5.10 -8.66
N GLU A 507 22.13 -4.92 -7.34
CA GLU A 507 21.90 -3.65 -6.61
C GLU A 507 22.86 -2.51 -7.05
N SER A 508 23.89 -2.82 -7.84
CA SER A 508 24.86 -1.84 -8.31
C SER A 508 24.66 -1.48 -9.78
N ASP A 509 24.45 -0.18 -10.05
CA ASP A 509 24.35 0.38 -11.40
C ASP A 509 25.55 0.02 -12.31
N ALA A 510 26.73 -0.17 -11.73
CA ALA A 510 27.93 -0.52 -12.48
C ALA A 510 27.88 -1.96 -13.02
N LEU A 511 27.27 -2.89 -12.28
CA LEU A 511 27.15 -4.29 -12.67
C LEU A 511 26.01 -4.48 -13.69
N GLN A 512 24.93 -3.69 -13.56
CA GLN A 512 23.86 -3.61 -14.56
C GLN A 512 24.37 -3.15 -15.92
N ALA A 513 25.18 -2.08 -15.95
CA ALA A 513 25.79 -1.60 -17.19
C ALA A 513 26.61 -2.69 -17.88
N ARG A 514 27.42 -3.45 -17.12
CA ARG A 514 28.23 -4.55 -17.67
C ARG A 514 27.39 -5.68 -18.26
N ALA A 515 26.28 -6.04 -17.62
CA ALA A 515 25.37 -7.08 -18.13
C ALA A 515 24.71 -6.64 -19.45
N ALA A 516 24.22 -5.41 -19.51
CA ALA A 516 23.62 -4.85 -20.73
C ALA A 516 24.65 -4.70 -21.85
N THR A 517 25.89 -4.28 -21.55
CA THR A 517 26.96 -4.21 -22.55
C THR A 517 27.33 -5.61 -23.07
N ALA A 518 27.44 -6.61 -22.20
CA ALA A 518 27.77 -7.97 -22.61
C ALA A 518 26.67 -8.56 -23.51
N GLU A 519 25.40 -8.35 -23.16
CA GLU A 519 24.28 -8.81 -23.96
C GLU A 519 24.18 -8.05 -25.29
N TYR A 520 24.47 -6.74 -25.30
CA TYR A 520 24.58 -5.95 -26.52
C TYR A 520 25.65 -6.48 -27.47
N GLU A 521 26.87 -6.74 -27.00
CA GLU A 521 27.94 -7.29 -27.86
C GLU A 521 27.56 -8.69 -28.37
N ARG A 522 26.99 -9.55 -27.51
CA ARG A 522 26.52 -10.89 -27.92
C ARG A 522 25.44 -10.80 -29.00
N LEU A 523 24.41 -10.00 -28.77
CA LEU A 523 23.29 -9.85 -29.70
C LEU A 523 23.73 -9.21 -31.02
N LYS A 524 24.64 -8.25 -30.96
CA LYS A 524 25.23 -7.62 -32.14
C LYS A 524 26.10 -8.60 -32.93
N ASP A 525 26.92 -9.41 -32.29
CA ASP A 525 27.86 -10.30 -32.99
C ASP A 525 27.21 -11.61 -33.46
N GLU A 526 26.24 -12.14 -32.72
CA GLU A 526 25.67 -13.48 -32.95
C GLU A 526 24.28 -13.43 -33.63
N GLU A 527 23.36 -12.58 -33.14
CA GLU A 527 21.94 -12.67 -33.53
C GLU A 527 21.52 -11.59 -34.55
N PHE A 528 21.97 -10.36 -34.38
CA PHE A 528 21.52 -9.17 -35.13
C PHE A 528 22.67 -8.48 -35.86
N GLY A 529 23.71 -9.20 -36.26
CA GLY A 529 24.91 -8.63 -36.92
C GLY A 529 24.65 -7.95 -38.27
N ASP A 530 23.52 -8.25 -38.90
CA ASP A 530 23.08 -7.60 -40.14
C ASP A 530 22.33 -6.27 -39.90
N TYR A 531 22.07 -5.90 -38.64
CA TYR A 531 21.26 -4.74 -38.25
C TYR A 531 22.06 -3.75 -37.41
N ARG A 532 21.57 -2.50 -37.34
CA ARG A 532 22.20 -1.43 -36.55
C ARG A 532 21.69 -1.51 -35.11
N VAL A 533 22.52 -2.02 -34.22
CA VAL A 533 22.20 -2.16 -32.80
C VAL A 533 22.77 -0.99 -32.00
N ALA A 534 21.95 -0.38 -31.13
CA ALA A 534 22.34 0.65 -30.18
C ALA A 534 22.23 0.13 -28.74
N LEU A 535 23.05 0.70 -27.84
CA LEU A 535 23.06 0.38 -26.41
C LEU A 535 22.58 1.57 -25.59
N LEU A 536 21.79 1.29 -24.54
CA LEU A 536 21.40 2.28 -23.55
C LEU A 536 21.41 1.72 -22.12
N HIS A 537 22.19 2.33 -21.23
CA HIS A 537 22.17 1.98 -19.80
C HIS A 537 22.44 3.18 -18.87
N GLY A 538 22.16 2.99 -17.58
CA GLY A 538 22.22 4.06 -16.57
C GLY A 538 23.58 4.76 -16.43
N GLN A 539 24.68 4.04 -16.67
CA GLN A 539 26.06 4.57 -16.55
C GLN A 539 26.56 5.36 -17.78
N MET A 540 25.80 5.45 -18.87
CA MET A 540 26.20 6.27 -20.03
C MET A 540 26.10 7.76 -19.70
N SER A 541 26.93 8.57 -20.37
CA SER A 541 26.82 10.02 -20.26
C SER A 541 25.46 10.50 -20.78
N SER A 542 24.96 11.64 -20.30
CA SER A 542 23.68 12.19 -20.77
C SER A 542 23.68 12.46 -22.28
N ALA A 543 24.83 12.84 -22.85
CA ALA A 543 24.99 13.05 -24.29
C ALA A 543 24.85 11.72 -25.06
N ASP A 544 25.51 10.65 -24.60
CA ASP A 544 25.45 9.34 -25.27
C ASP A 544 24.04 8.72 -25.18
N LYS A 545 23.34 8.91 -24.05
CA LYS A 545 21.94 8.47 -23.91
C LYS A 545 21.03 9.21 -24.88
N ALA A 546 21.17 10.54 -24.98
CA ALA A 546 20.39 11.34 -25.91
C ALA A 546 20.65 10.92 -27.37
N GLU A 547 21.91 10.64 -27.72
CA GLU A 547 22.30 10.15 -29.04
C GLU A 547 21.70 8.77 -29.36
N ALA A 548 21.82 7.81 -28.43
CA ALA A 548 21.26 6.47 -28.59
C ALA A 548 19.73 6.51 -28.76
N MET A 549 19.05 7.38 -27.99
CA MET A 549 17.60 7.56 -28.12
C MET A 549 17.21 8.26 -29.42
N ARG A 550 17.96 9.28 -29.84
CA ARG A 550 17.70 10.00 -31.09
C ARG A 550 17.89 9.08 -32.29
N SER A 551 19.04 8.40 -32.38
CA SER A 551 19.33 7.47 -33.48
C SER A 551 18.29 6.36 -33.59
N PHE A 552 17.80 5.84 -32.47
CA PHE A 552 16.69 4.88 -32.48
C PHE A 552 15.36 5.54 -32.90
N ALA A 553 14.98 6.70 -32.36
CA ALA A 553 13.73 7.36 -32.73
C ALA A 553 13.67 7.78 -34.22
N GLU A 554 14.81 8.14 -34.81
CA GLU A 554 14.95 8.56 -36.21
C GLU A 554 15.11 7.38 -37.20
N GLY A 555 15.17 6.13 -36.70
CA GLY A 555 15.36 4.94 -37.54
C GLY A 555 16.80 4.74 -38.03
N GLU A 556 17.77 5.43 -37.41
CA GLU A 556 19.20 5.20 -37.64
C GLU A 556 19.72 3.92 -36.95
N ALA A 557 19.05 3.48 -35.88
CA ALA A 557 19.24 2.20 -35.24
C ALA A 557 17.99 1.32 -35.36
N ASP A 558 18.17 0.04 -35.69
CA ASP A 558 17.09 -0.93 -35.89
C ASP A 558 16.71 -1.62 -34.57
N VAL A 559 17.69 -1.81 -33.68
CA VAL A 559 17.52 -2.49 -32.38
C VAL A 559 18.10 -1.63 -31.26
N LEU A 560 17.34 -1.41 -30.18
CA LEU A 560 17.84 -0.78 -28.96
C LEU A 560 17.92 -1.80 -27.82
N VAL A 561 19.14 -2.13 -27.41
CA VAL A 561 19.41 -2.96 -26.23
C VAL A 561 19.54 -2.03 -25.02
N ALA A 562 18.72 -2.24 -23.99
CA ALA A 562 18.78 -1.39 -22.81
C ALA A 562 18.44 -2.08 -21.50
N THR A 563 18.75 -1.41 -20.39
CA THR A 563 18.21 -1.74 -19.07
C THR A 563 16.85 -1.05 -18.85
N THR A 564 16.33 -1.08 -17.62
CA THR A 564 15.09 -0.38 -17.21
C THR A 564 15.06 1.13 -17.45
N VAL A 565 16.16 1.74 -17.92
CA VAL A 565 16.20 3.18 -18.24
C VAL A 565 15.23 3.55 -19.39
N ILE A 566 14.79 2.58 -20.22
CA ILE A 566 13.69 2.79 -21.19
C ILE A 566 12.35 3.17 -20.52
N GLU A 567 12.20 2.97 -19.20
CA GLU A 567 11.04 3.48 -18.45
C GLU A 567 10.79 4.98 -18.71
N VAL A 568 11.79 5.76 -19.17
CA VAL A 568 11.65 7.18 -19.52
C VAL A 568 11.25 7.39 -20.99
N GLY A 569 9.96 7.63 -21.20
CA GLY A 569 9.42 8.65 -22.11
C GLY A 569 9.43 8.46 -23.63
N VAL A 570 10.33 7.71 -24.25
CA VAL A 570 10.42 7.77 -25.74
C VAL A 570 9.32 6.99 -26.43
N ASP A 571 8.67 7.66 -27.39
CA ASP A 571 7.65 7.15 -28.29
C ASP A 571 8.28 6.90 -29.66
N VAL A 572 8.29 5.64 -30.11
CA VAL A 572 8.80 5.25 -31.43
C VAL A 572 7.70 4.46 -32.15
N PRO A 573 6.86 5.10 -32.99
CA PRO A 573 5.73 4.44 -33.65
C PRO A 573 6.13 3.23 -34.51
N ASN A 574 7.35 3.22 -35.06
CA ASN A 574 7.89 2.14 -35.89
C ASN A 574 8.47 0.96 -35.07
N ALA A 575 8.56 1.09 -33.74
CA ALA A 575 8.97 0.00 -32.86
C ALA A 575 7.80 -0.98 -32.64
N THR A 576 7.94 -2.19 -33.17
CA THR A 576 6.86 -3.20 -33.15
C THR A 576 7.17 -4.41 -32.28
N VAL A 577 8.43 -4.61 -31.88
CA VAL A 577 8.81 -5.73 -31.01
C VAL A 577 9.42 -5.24 -29.71
N MET A 578 8.94 -5.82 -28.59
CA MET A 578 9.50 -5.65 -27.25
C MET A 578 9.95 -7.02 -26.74
N LEU A 579 11.24 -7.26 -26.63
CA LEU A 579 11.81 -8.46 -26.03
C LEU A 579 12.31 -8.15 -24.62
N ILE A 580 11.93 -8.97 -23.64
CA ILE A 580 12.32 -8.81 -22.24
C ILE A 580 13.06 -10.07 -21.79
N GLU A 581 14.34 -9.92 -21.49
CA GLU A 581 15.21 -10.98 -20.96
C GLU A 581 14.91 -11.21 -19.47
N ASN A 582 14.88 -12.49 -19.04
CA ASN A 582 14.57 -12.91 -17.66
C ASN A 582 13.40 -12.11 -17.05
N ALA A 583 12.29 -12.09 -17.77
CA ALA A 583 11.11 -11.29 -17.48
C ALA A 583 10.53 -11.56 -16.09
N GLU A 584 10.76 -12.75 -15.50
CA GLU A 584 10.31 -13.10 -14.15
C GLU A 584 10.93 -12.20 -13.06
N ARG A 585 12.02 -11.50 -13.36
CA ARG A 585 12.71 -10.59 -12.44
C ARG A 585 12.05 -9.21 -12.34
N PHE A 586 11.16 -8.88 -13.27
CA PHE A 586 10.44 -7.61 -13.26
C PHE A 586 9.10 -7.78 -12.53
N GLY A 587 8.63 -6.70 -11.90
CA GLY A 587 7.24 -6.63 -11.41
C GLY A 587 6.26 -6.55 -12.59
N LEU A 588 5.01 -7.02 -12.40
CA LEU A 588 4.00 -6.97 -13.47
C LEU A 588 3.72 -5.56 -13.97
N SER A 589 3.75 -4.55 -13.08
CA SER A 589 3.57 -3.15 -13.48
C SER A 589 4.70 -2.66 -14.38
N GLN A 590 5.94 -3.07 -14.13
CA GLN A 590 7.09 -2.73 -14.99
C GLN A 590 7.00 -3.43 -16.35
N LEU A 591 6.66 -4.73 -16.35
CA LEU A 591 6.42 -5.47 -17.60
C LEU A 591 5.31 -4.80 -18.43
N HIS A 592 4.24 -4.36 -17.78
CA HIS A 592 3.15 -3.63 -18.44
C HIS A 592 3.61 -2.30 -19.03
N GLN A 593 4.41 -1.51 -18.32
CA GLN A 593 4.99 -0.28 -18.85
C GLN A 593 5.89 -0.54 -20.07
N LEU A 594 6.73 -1.58 -20.01
CA LEU A 594 7.59 -1.97 -21.12
C LEU A 594 6.76 -2.42 -22.33
N ARG A 595 5.73 -3.27 -22.15
CA ARG A 595 4.79 -3.62 -23.23
C ARG A 595 4.12 -2.40 -23.84
N GLY A 596 3.79 -1.39 -23.02
CA GLY A 596 3.20 -0.13 -23.47
C GLY A 596 4.12 0.78 -24.31
N ARG A 597 5.41 0.43 -24.45
CA ARG A 597 6.37 1.14 -25.31
C ARG A 597 6.26 0.76 -26.79
N VAL A 598 5.61 -0.37 -27.11
CA VAL A 598 5.31 -0.81 -28.48
C VAL A 598 3.79 -0.73 -28.74
N GLY A 599 3.38 -0.92 -30.00
CA GLY A 599 1.96 -0.84 -30.38
C GLY A 599 1.43 0.59 -30.45
N ARG A 600 2.26 1.52 -30.96
CA ARG A 600 1.93 2.94 -31.14
C ARG A 600 1.73 3.37 -32.59
N GLY A 601 2.23 2.58 -33.55
CA GLY A 601 1.98 2.77 -34.98
C GLY A 601 0.80 1.93 -35.50
N GLU A 602 0.66 1.89 -36.83
CA GLU A 602 -0.40 1.13 -37.52
C GLU A 602 -0.12 -0.39 -37.59
N HIS A 603 1.09 -0.80 -37.23
CA HIS A 603 1.55 -2.17 -37.34
C HIS A 603 1.28 -2.99 -36.07
N ALA A 604 0.87 -4.24 -36.28
CA ALA A 604 0.72 -5.21 -35.20
C ALA A 604 2.03 -5.37 -34.44
N SER A 605 1.96 -5.28 -33.11
CA SER A 605 3.14 -5.31 -32.24
C SER A 605 3.15 -6.56 -31.37
N LEU A 606 4.36 -6.97 -30.99
CA LEU A 606 4.64 -8.19 -30.27
C LEU A 606 5.49 -7.92 -29.02
N CYS A 607 5.12 -8.52 -27.90
CA CYS A 607 5.91 -8.55 -26.67
C CYS A 607 6.34 -10.00 -26.37
N ILE A 608 7.64 -10.22 -26.26
CA ILE A 608 8.24 -11.53 -26.01
C ILE A 608 8.93 -11.50 -24.65
N CYS A 609 8.52 -12.38 -23.75
CA CYS A 609 9.07 -12.49 -22.41
C CYS A 609 9.86 -13.79 -22.28
N PHE A 610 11.17 -13.70 -22.09
CA PHE A 610 11.99 -14.87 -21.80
C PHE A 610 12.02 -15.12 -20.30
N GLY A 611 11.69 -16.33 -19.88
CA GLY A 611 11.69 -16.70 -18.48
C GLY A 611 11.41 -18.19 -18.26
N PRO A 612 11.37 -18.64 -16.99
CA PRO A 612 11.10 -20.03 -16.66
C PRO A 612 9.67 -20.44 -17.05
N ALA A 613 9.55 -21.64 -17.62
CA ALA A 613 8.25 -22.25 -17.86
C ALA A 613 7.46 -22.42 -16.56
N GLY A 614 6.16 -22.09 -16.60
CA GLY A 614 5.26 -22.24 -15.45
C GLY A 614 5.28 -21.07 -14.45
N SER A 615 5.92 -19.94 -14.78
CA SER A 615 5.80 -18.73 -13.96
C SER A 615 4.37 -18.17 -13.98
N GLU A 616 3.66 -18.25 -12.85
CA GLU A 616 2.31 -17.68 -12.69
C GLU A 616 2.27 -16.18 -13.03
N ARG A 617 3.33 -15.45 -12.66
CA ARG A 617 3.51 -14.03 -13.01
C ARG A 617 3.53 -13.81 -14.51
N LEU A 618 4.38 -14.53 -15.24
CA LEU A 618 4.50 -14.35 -16.69
C LEU A 618 3.23 -14.82 -17.42
N GLN A 619 2.58 -15.87 -16.94
CA GLN A 619 1.29 -16.32 -17.46
C GLN A 619 0.22 -15.23 -17.31
N ALA A 620 0.09 -14.63 -16.12
CA ALA A 620 -0.83 -13.52 -15.91
C ALA A 620 -0.50 -12.33 -16.83
N PHE A 621 0.78 -12.02 -17.02
CA PHE A 621 1.21 -10.95 -17.93
C PHE A 621 0.82 -11.19 -19.38
N ALA A 622 0.94 -12.44 -19.86
CA ALA A 622 0.56 -12.82 -21.22
C ALA A 622 -0.97 -12.88 -21.42
N GLU A 623 -1.72 -13.24 -20.38
CA GLU A 623 -3.19 -13.35 -20.44
C GLU A 623 -3.88 -11.99 -20.37
N TYR A 624 -3.40 -11.08 -19.52
CA TYR A 624 -4.09 -9.82 -19.23
C TYR A 624 -3.45 -8.60 -19.90
N ALA A 625 -4.26 -7.90 -20.69
CA ALA A 625 -3.91 -6.61 -21.28
C ALA A 625 -4.08 -5.43 -20.28
N ASP A 626 -5.09 -5.52 -19.40
CA ASP A 626 -5.43 -4.47 -18.42
C ASP A 626 -4.36 -4.33 -17.34
N GLY A 627 -3.69 -3.19 -17.33
CA GLY A 627 -2.64 -2.84 -16.39
C GLY A 627 -3.10 -2.76 -14.94
N PHE A 628 -4.32 -2.31 -14.67
CA PHE A 628 -4.87 -2.25 -13.31
C PHE A 628 -5.12 -3.66 -12.78
N ARG A 629 -5.62 -4.55 -13.63
CA ARG A 629 -5.79 -5.97 -13.26
C ARG A 629 -4.45 -6.64 -13.01
N LEU A 630 -3.44 -6.35 -13.84
CA LEU A 630 -2.08 -6.85 -13.62
C LEU A 630 -1.48 -6.35 -12.30
N ALA A 631 -1.75 -5.10 -11.91
CA ALA A 631 -1.30 -4.55 -10.64
C ALA A 631 -1.95 -5.27 -9.43
N GLU A 632 -3.26 -5.57 -9.50
CA GLU A 632 -3.94 -6.36 -8.46
C GLU A 632 -3.37 -7.79 -8.37
N ILE A 633 -3.08 -8.42 -9.50
CA ILE A 633 -2.44 -9.76 -9.53
C ILE A 633 -1.02 -9.67 -8.96
N ASP A 634 -0.26 -8.60 -9.25
CA ASP A 634 1.09 -8.40 -8.70
C ASP A 634 1.05 -8.32 -7.18
N LEU A 635 0.08 -7.58 -6.64
CA LEU A 635 -0.17 -7.47 -5.21
C LEU A 635 -0.49 -8.84 -4.60
N GLN A 636 -1.31 -9.64 -5.27
CA GLN A 636 -1.65 -11.01 -4.86
C GLN A 636 -0.44 -11.96 -4.87
N LEU A 637 0.36 -11.94 -5.93
CA LEU A 637 1.51 -12.84 -6.09
C LEU A 637 2.68 -12.48 -5.15
N ARG A 638 2.86 -11.21 -4.82
CA ARG A 638 3.92 -10.76 -3.89
C ARG A 638 3.61 -11.09 -2.42
N GLY A 639 2.33 -11.17 -2.07
CA GLY A 639 1.88 -11.33 -0.68
C GLY A 639 2.36 -10.20 0.26
N GLU A 640 2.17 -10.38 1.57
CA GLU A 640 2.49 -9.38 2.60
C GLU A 640 3.99 -8.99 2.70
N GLY A 641 4.89 -9.77 2.09
CA GLY A 641 6.35 -9.67 2.28
C GLY A 641 7.02 -8.44 1.64
N GLU A 642 6.61 -8.05 0.42
CA GLU A 642 7.16 -6.87 -0.28
C GLU A 642 6.36 -5.59 -0.07
N LEU A 643 5.11 -5.69 0.41
CA LEU A 643 4.41 -4.55 1.01
C LEU A 643 5.24 -3.94 2.15
N ALA A 644 6.14 -4.72 2.77
CA ALA A 644 7.11 -4.24 3.75
C ALA A 644 8.13 -3.22 3.20
N GLY A 645 8.48 -3.29 1.91
CA GLY A 645 9.39 -2.34 1.27
C GLY A 645 8.73 -0.98 1.06
N THR A 646 7.44 -0.98 0.70
CA THR A 646 6.58 0.22 0.68
C THR A 646 6.14 0.66 2.09
N ARG A 647 6.23 -0.22 3.11
CA ARG A 647 6.10 0.17 4.53
C ARG A 647 7.28 1.04 5.01
N GLN A 648 8.42 1.07 4.31
CA GLN A 648 9.49 2.03 4.62
C GLN A 648 9.17 3.47 4.17
N SER A 649 8.19 3.65 3.27
CA SER A 649 7.77 4.96 2.74
C SER A 649 6.45 5.50 3.33
N GLY A 650 6.01 4.99 4.48
CA GLY A 650 4.99 5.65 5.32
C GLY A 650 3.66 4.91 5.51
N ALA A 651 3.41 3.78 4.85
CA ALA A 651 2.17 3.02 5.06
C ALA A 651 2.14 2.31 6.43
N ALA A 652 1.04 2.47 7.17
CA ALA A 652 0.81 1.89 8.51
C ALA A 652 0.99 0.36 8.53
N ALA A 653 1.61 -0.17 9.59
CA ALA A 653 1.51 -1.58 9.89
C ALA A 653 0.11 -1.85 10.48
N PHE A 654 -0.81 -2.35 9.65
CA PHE A 654 -2.12 -2.81 10.13
C PHE A 654 -1.95 -3.95 11.14
N ARG A 655 -2.64 -3.84 12.28
CA ARG A 655 -2.65 -4.84 13.34
C ARG A 655 -3.52 -6.03 12.98
N PHE A 656 -4.63 -5.78 12.28
CA PHE A 656 -5.62 -6.81 11.96
C PHE A 656 -5.82 -6.98 10.47
N ALA A 657 -5.86 -5.89 9.70
CA ALA A 657 -6.07 -5.93 8.27
C ALA A 657 -4.87 -6.54 7.53
N ARG A 658 -5.16 -7.37 6.54
CA ARG A 658 -4.19 -8.12 5.73
C ARG A 658 -4.46 -7.86 4.26
N PHE A 659 -3.41 -7.56 3.51
CA PHE A 659 -3.51 -7.31 2.08
C PHE A 659 -2.69 -8.34 1.32
N PRO A 660 -3.26 -8.93 0.26
CA PRO A 660 -4.45 -8.45 -0.49
C PRO A 660 -5.82 -8.95 0.01
N GLU A 661 -5.88 -9.81 1.03
CA GLU A 661 -7.10 -10.55 1.41
C GLU A 661 -8.28 -9.65 1.80
N ASP A 662 -8.02 -8.50 2.45
CA ASP A 662 -9.04 -7.58 2.96
C ASP A 662 -9.34 -6.41 2.01
N ALA A 663 -8.96 -6.48 0.72
CA ALA A 663 -9.28 -5.44 -0.26
C ALA A 663 -10.80 -5.11 -0.33
N ALA A 664 -11.65 -6.15 -0.32
CA ALA A 664 -13.10 -5.96 -0.30
C ALA A 664 -13.61 -5.35 1.03
N LEU A 665 -12.91 -5.61 2.14
CA LEU A 665 -13.24 -5.05 3.45
C LEU A 665 -12.93 -3.55 3.48
N LEU A 666 -11.82 -3.13 2.87
CA LEU A 666 -11.43 -1.73 2.73
C LEU A 666 -12.47 -0.92 1.95
N GLU A 667 -12.98 -1.43 0.83
CA GLU A 667 -14.05 -0.76 0.06
C GLU A 667 -15.31 -0.56 0.90
N ARG A 668 -15.73 -1.59 1.64
CA ARG A 668 -16.88 -1.52 2.55
C ARG A 668 -16.66 -0.48 3.65
N ALA A 669 -15.47 -0.49 4.26
CA ALA A 669 -15.10 0.48 5.30
C ALA A 669 -15.10 1.92 4.74
N ARG A 670 -14.58 2.15 3.54
CA ARG A 670 -14.62 3.46 2.88
C ARG A 670 -16.05 3.92 2.62
N HIS A 671 -16.92 3.03 2.16
CA HIS A 671 -18.34 3.35 1.95
C HIS A 671 -19.01 3.77 3.27
N GLY A 672 -18.87 2.95 4.32
CA GLY A 672 -19.40 3.28 5.64
C GLY A 672 -18.84 4.59 6.22
N ALA A 673 -17.55 4.88 6.01
CA ALA A 673 -16.94 6.14 6.43
C ALA A 673 -17.55 7.36 5.74
N ARG A 674 -17.82 7.27 4.43
CA ARG A 674 -18.47 8.34 3.66
C ARG A 674 -19.88 8.61 4.16
N GLU A 675 -20.70 7.57 4.31
CA GLU A 675 -22.08 7.72 4.78
C GLU A 675 -22.14 8.32 6.20
N LEU A 676 -21.21 7.93 7.07
CA LEU A 676 -21.10 8.51 8.42
C LEU A 676 -20.78 10.01 8.37
N LEU A 677 -19.82 10.42 7.55
CA LEU A 677 -19.42 11.83 7.44
C LEU A 677 -20.43 12.68 6.66
N GLU A 678 -21.19 12.10 5.72
CA GLU A 678 -22.30 12.78 5.06
C GLU A 678 -23.44 13.08 6.04
N ALA A 679 -23.73 12.16 6.96
CA ALA A 679 -24.78 12.32 7.96
C ALA A 679 -24.34 13.18 9.16
N ASP A 680 -23.08 13.07 9.58
CA ASP A 680 -22.51 13.76 10.74
C ASP A 680 -21.04 14.17 10.47
N PRO A 681 -20.80 15.25 9.71
CA PRO A 681 -19.45 15.67 9.29
C PRO A 681 -18.49 15.91 10.44
N GLY A 682 -19.02 16.36 11.59
CA GLY A 682 -18.23 16.65 12.79
C GLY A 682 -18.13 15.49 13.77
N LEU A 683 -18.81 14.35 13.51
CA LEU A 683 -18.99 13.25 14.46
C LEU A 683 -19.49 13.73 15.84
N GLN A 684 -20.42 14.69 15.85
CA GLN A 684 -20.91 15.36 17.06
C GLN A 684 -22.15 14.71 17.68
N SER A 685 -22.82 13.82 16.95
CA SER A 685 -23.92 13.04 17.51
C SER A 685 -23.44 12.16 18.67
N PRO A 686 -24.31 11.73 19.60
CA PRO A 686 -23.90 10.84 20.69
C PRO A 686 -23.26 9.52 20.24
N ALA A 687 -23.63 9.02 19.06
CA ALA A 687 -22.99 7.85 18.45
C ALA A 687 -21.68 8.22 17.75
N GLY A 688 -21.65 9.38 17.08
CA GLY A 688 -20.46 9.94 16.45
C GLY A 688 -19.36 10.27 17.45
N SER A 689 -19.68 10.74 18.66
CA SER A 689 -18.69 11.11 19.66
C SER A 689 -17.92 9.89 20.18
N ILE A 690 -18.58 8.74 20.35
CA ILE A 690 -17.91 7.48 20.73
C ILE A 690 -16.94 7.05 19.63
N LEU A 691 -17.35 7.20 18.37
CA LEU A 691 -16.51 6.94 17.21
C LEU A 691 -15.33 7.92 17.12
N ALA A 692 -15.56 9.20 17.42
CA ALA A 692 -14.52 10.23 17.48
C ALA A 692 -13.50 9.96 18.58
N ASP A 693 -13.95 9.58 19.78
CA ASP A 693 -13.06 9.17 20.89
C ASP A 693 -12.23 7.94 20.50
N ALA A 694 -12.84 6.95 19.85
CA ALA A 694 -12.14 5.77 19.35
C ALA A 694 -11.14 6.12 18.23
N LEU A 695 -11.49 7.06 17.35
CA LEU A 695 -10.60 7.60 16.33
C LEU A 695 -9.42 8.33 16.95
N GLU A 696 -9.62 9.15 17.98
CA GLU A 696 -8.53 9.88 18.66
C GLU A 696 -7.60 8.93 19.41
N ALA A 697 -8.17 7.95 20.14
CA ALA A 697 -7.40 6.89 20.79
C ALA A 697 -6.60 6.06 19.75
N GLY A 698 -7.21 5.75 18.60
CA GLY A 698 -6.58 5.05 17.49
C GLY A 698 -5.59 5.90 16.69
N ALA A 699 -5.78 7.22 16.59
CA ALA A 699 -4.94 8.15 15.82
C ALA A 699 -3.55 8.31 16.44
N SER A 700 -3.39 8.06 17.75
CA SER A 700 -2.08 7.92 18.39
C SER A 700 -1.30 6.68 17.94
N ARG A 701 -1.99 5.71 17.31
CA ARG A 701 -1.47 4.41 16.85
C ARG A 701 -1.44 4.30 15.32
N LEU A 702 -2.20 5.13 14.61
CA LEU A 702 -2.08 5.34 13.17
C LEU A 702 -0.87 6.27 12.91
N PRO A 703 -0.02 6.02 11.90
CA PRO A 703 1.12 6.88 11.65
C PRO A 703 0.64 8.31 11.39
N ALA A 704 1.31 9.27 12.04
CA ALA A 704 1.09 10.70 11.80
C ALA A 704 1.34 11.10 10.32
N GLU A 705 2.02 10.25 9.55
CA GLU A 705 2.47 10.48 8.18
C GLU A 705 2.26 9.21 7.33
N ALA A 706 1.03 8.96 6.88
CA ALA A 706 0.74 7.97 5.82
C ALA A 706 1.10 8.47 4.40
N ILE A 707 1.66 9.67 4.32
CA ILE A 707 2.19 10.26 3.09
C ILE A 707 3.69 10.42 3.35
N PRO A 708 4.59 9.83 2.54
CA PRO A 708 6.03 9.98 2.74
C PRO A 708 6.38 11.47 2.81
N ALA A 709 7.04 11.88 3.90
CA ALA A 709 7.53 13.25 4.13
C ALA A 709 8.49 13.79 3.05
#